data_AF-A0A453I3E5-F1
#
_entry.id   AF-A0A453I3E5-F1
#
_cell.length_a   1.000
_cell.length_b   1.000
_cell.length_c   1.000
_cell.angle_alpha   90.00
_cell.angle_beta   90.00
_cell.angle_gamma   90.00
#
_symmetry.space_group_name_H-M   'P 1'
#
loop_
_entity.id
_entity.type
_entity.pdbx_description
1 polymer ?
#
loop_
_entity_poly.entity_id
_entity_poly.type
_entity_poly.pdbx_seq_one_letter_code
_entity_poly.pdbx_strand_id
1 'polypeptide(L)'
;MLYYFLADLQLDVKGCRDVYASFDKYVEVERLEGDNKYHAENHGLQDAKKGVLFLDFPPVLQLQLKRFEYDYMRDTMVKINDRYEFPLQLDLDRDDGKYLAPDADRSIRNLYTLHSVLVHSGGVHGGHYYAFIRPTLADQWYKFDDERVTKEDTKKAFEEQYGGEEELPQINPGFNNTPFKFTKYSNAYMLVYIRESDKEKIMCNVDEKDIAEHLRIRLKKEQEEKEHKKKEKAEAHLYTIIKIARDEDLKEQTGKDIYFDLVDHEKVRSFRIQKQLPFSTFKEEVAKEYGIPVQFQRFWLWAKRQNHTYRPNRPLNPHEEMQSVGQLREISNKAQNAELKLFLEVEFGLDLQPLPPPEKSKEDILLFFKLYNPEKEVLCFVGRLFVKALGKPSDILRKLTEMAGFTPDEEIELYEEIKFEPNVMCEHIDKKLTFRASQLEDGDIVCFQKSPKADSGTQVRYPDIPSFLEYVHNRQVVHFRSLEKPKDDEFCLELSKLHTYDDVVERVARQLGLDDPAKIRLTSHNCYSQQPKPQPIRYQGVEHLLDMLVHYNQTSDILYYEVLDIPLPELQFLKTLKVAFHHATKEEVVIHSIRLPKNSTIADVIIDLKTKVDLSSPTAELRVLEVFYHKIYKIFPLHEKIENINDQYWTLRAEELPDDE
;
A
#
# COMPACT_ATOMS: atom_id res chain seq x y z
N MET A 1 -25.62 1.53 -46.48
CA MET A 1 -26.23 1.14 -45.21
C MET A 1 -25.15 0.41 -44.43
N LEU A 2 -24.91 0.78 -43.17
CA LEU A 2 -23.92 0.14 -42.31
C LEU A 2 -24.65 -0.82 -41.38
N TYR A 3 -24.13 -2.04 -41.22
CA TYR A 3 -24.73 -3.08 -40.38
C TYR A 3 -23.90 -3.26 -39.12
N TYR A 4 -24.58 -3.32 -37.98
CA TYR A 4 -23.95 -3.48 -36.68
C TYR A 4 -24.67 -4.59 -35.90
N PHE A 5 -23.91 -5.40 -35.20
CA PHE A 5 -24.45 -6.35 -34.23
C PHE A 5 -24.34 -5.75 -32.83
N LEU A 6 -25.46 -5.74 -32.11
CA LEU A 6 -25.55 -5.20 -30.75
C LEU A 6 -25.94 -6.33 -29.79
N ALA A 7 -25.15 -6.54 -28.73
CA ALA A 7 -25.48 -7.51 -27.68
C ALA A 7 -26.51 -6.96 -26.68
N ASP A 8 -26.60 -5.64 -26.59
CA ASP A 8 -27.51 -4.90 -25.72
C ASP A 8 -27.98 -3.60 -26.40
N LEU A 9 -29.08 -3.04 -25.90
CA LEU A 9 -29.63 -1.79 -26.40
C LEU A 9 -29.69 -0.75 -25.28
N GLN A 10 -29.04 0.39 -25.50
CA GLN A 10 -29.06 1.50 -24.57
C GLN A 10 -30.19 2.48 -24.90
N LEU A 11 -31.17 2.57 -24.00
CA LEU A 11 -32.35 3.41 -24.15
C LEU A 11 -32.24 4.67 -23.30
N ASP A 12 -32.56 5.81 -23.92
CA ASP A 12 -32.61 7.08 -23.22
C ASP A 12 -33.82 7.11 -22.26
N VAL A 13 -33.57 7.46 -21.00
CA VAL A 13 -34.63 7.66 -20.01
C VAL A 13 -35.08 9.11 -19.95
N LYS A 14 -34.12 10.04 -20.02
CA LYS A 14 -34.38 11.47 -19.94
C LYS A 14 -35.23 11.94 -21.12
N GLY A 15 -36.38 12.53 -20.82
CA GLY A 15 -37.35 12.98 -21.81
C GLY A 15 -38.23 11.87 -22.41
N CYS A 16 -38.08 10.62 -21.97
CA CYS A 16 -38.90 9.49 -22.41
C CYS A 16 -39.77 9.01 -21.24
N ARG A 17 -41.09 8.91 -21.45
CA ARG A 17 -42.03 8.46 -20.41
C ARG A 17 -42.05 6.94 -20.22
N ASP A 18 -41.72 6.20 -21.29
CA ASP A 18 -41.83 4.76 -21.36
C ASP A 18 -40.81 4.15 -22.36
N VAL A 19 -40.72 2.82 -22.36
CA VAL A 19 -39.85 2.05 -23.29
C VAL A 19 -40.17 2.35 -24.75
N TYR A 20 -41.44 2.46 -25.13
CA TYR A 20 -41.82 2.70 -26.51
C TYR A 20 -41.38 4.10 -26.99
N ALA A 21 -41.50 5.12 -26.15
CA ALA A 21 -41.00 6.46 -26.43
C ALA A 21 -39.48 6.47 -26.62
N SER A 22 -38.76 5.57 -25.93
CA SER A 22 -37.31 5.43 -26.10
C SER A 22 -36.96 4.75 -27.41
N PHE A 23 -37.71 3.71 -27.81
CA PHE A 23 -37.56 3.08 -29.12
C PHE A 23 -37.91 4.03 -30.27
N ASP A 24 -38.98 4.83 -30.11
CA ASP A 24 -39.37 5.88 -31.06
C ASP A 24 -38.24 6.90 -31.26
N LYS A 25 -37.63 7.34 -30.16
CA LYS A 25 -36.47 8.24 -30.20
C LYS A 25 -35.23 7.56 -30.80
N TYR A 26 -35.03 6.27 -30.54
CA TYR A 26 -33.89 5.51 -31.05
C TYR A 26 -33.89 5.41 -32.58
N VAL A 27 -35.06 5.28 -33.20
CA VAL A 27 -35.23 5.23 -34.66
C VAL A 27 -35.52 6.59 -35.30
N GLU A 28 -35.48 7.68 -34.51
CA GLU A 28 -35.74 9.03 -35.00
C GLU A 28 -34.71 9.44 -36.06
N VAL A 29 -35.19 10.01 -37.17
CA VAL A 29 -34.33 10.40 -38.29
C VAL A 29 -33.85 11.84 -38.09
N GLU A 30 -32.55 11.98 -37.87
CA GLU A 30 -31.84 13.25 -37.81
C GLU A 30 -31.64 13.81 -39.23
N ARG A 31 -31.94 15.10 -39.41
CA ARG A 31 -31.69 15.82 -40.66
C ARG A 31 -30.39 16.60 -40.56
N LEU A 32 -29.45 16.28 -41.43
CA LEU A 32 -28.13 16.89 -41.54
C LEU A 32 -28.20 17.99 -42.60
N GLU A 33 -28.59 19.19 -42.19
CA GLU A 33 -28.79 20.37 -43.04
C GLU A 33 -28.00 21.58 -42.50
N GLY A 34 -27.83 22.64 -43.29
CA GLY A 34 -27.15 23.88 -42.85
C GLY A 34 -25.65 23.68 -42.58
N ASP A 35 -25.18 24.06 -41.39
CA ASP A 35 -23.79 23.90 -40.98
C ASP A 35 -23.44 22.44 -40.59
N ASN A 36 -24.45 21.58 -40.38
CA ASN A 36 -24.31 20.17 -39.99
C ASN A 36 -24.42 19.19 -41.18
N LYS A 37 -24.07 19.63 -42.39
CA LYS A 37 -24.15 18.79 -43.60
C LYS A 37 -23.21 17.60 -43.55
N TYR A 38 -23.62 16.51 -44.19
CA TYR A 38 -22.82 15.29 -44.28
C TYR A 38 -21.76 15.40 -45.37
N HIS A 39 -20.50 15.10 -45.05
CA HIS A 39 -19.42 15.05 -46.04
C HIS A 39 -19.46 13.73 -46.82
N ALA A 40 -20.15 13.75 -47.96
CA ALA A 40 -20.30 12.61 -48.84
C ALA A 40 -19.09 12.48 -49.77
N GLU A 41 -17.94 12.01 -49.27
CA GLU A 41 -16.69 11.70 -50.01
C GLU A 41 -16.50 12.46 -51.34
N ASN A 42 -16.90 11.88 -52.47
CA ASN A 42 -16.72 12.42 -53.83
C ASN A 42 -17.68 13.56 -54.22
N HIS A 43 -18.62 13.90 -53.35
CA HIS A 43 -19.71 14.86 -53.56
C HIS A 43 -19.70 16.02 -52.55
N GLY A 44 -18.73 16.08 -51.63
CA GLY A 44 -18.60 17.18 -50.66
C GLY A 44 -19.73 17.24 -49.63
N LEU A 45 -19.99 18.42 -49.06
CA LEU A 45 -21.02 18.62 -48.03
C LEU A 45 -22.43 18.62 -48.65
N GLN A 46 -23.26 17.66 -48.23
CA GLN A 46 -24.61 17.44 -48.74
C GLN A 46 -25.64 17.37 -47.61
N ASP A 47 -26.87 17.75 -47.94
CA ASP A 47 -28.00 17.53 -47.05
C ASP A 47 -28.30 16.02 -46.98
N ALA A 48 -28.40 15.47 -45.77
CA ALA A 48 -28.58 14.04 -45.58
C ALA A 48 -29.56 13.72 -44.45
N LYS A 49 -30.04 12.48 -44.44
CA LYS A 49 -30.83 11.93 -43.34
C LYS A 49 -30.04 10.81 -42.69
N LYS A 50 -29.94 10.84 -41.36
CA LYS A 50 -29.27 9.83 -40.56
C LYS A 50 -30.27 9.24 -39.58
N GLY A 51 -30.38 7.92 -39.55
CA GLY A 51 -31.28 7.21 -38.65
C GLY A 51 -30.87 5.76 -38.51
N VAL A 52 -31.53 5.05 -37.61
CA VAL A 52 -31.26 3.64 -37.31
C VAL A 52 -32.56 2.86 -37.42
N LEU A 53 -32.51 1.68 -38.03
CA LEU A 53 -33.59 0.69 -38.08
C LEU A 53 -33.01 -0.67 -37.73
N PHE A 54 -33.84 -1.56 -37.19
CA PHE A 54 -33.44 -2.91 -36.80
C PHE A 54 -33.69 -3.90 -37.95
N LEU A 55 -32.76 -4.82 -38.17
CA LEU A 55 -32.98 -5.93 -39.12
C LEU A 55 -33.70 -7.09 -38.44
N ASP A 56 -33.26 -7.42 -37.23
CA ASP A 56 -33.81 -8.46 -36.38
C ASP A 56 -33.63 -8.08 -34.91
N PHE A 57 -34.32 -8.82 -34.04
CA PHE A 57 -34.10 -8.75 -32.61
C PHE A 57 -33.58 -10.11 -32.11
N PRO A 58 -32.90 -10.18 -30.95
CA PRO A 58 -32.47 -11.44 -30.37
C PRO A 58 -33.59 -12.13 -29.54
N PRO A 59 -33.53 -13.45 -29.29
CA PRO A 59 -34.45 -14.13 -28.38
C PRO A 59 -34.43 -13.61 -26.94
N VAL A 60 -33.27 -13.10 -26.48
CA VAL A 60 -33.09 -12.46 -25.18
C VAL A 60 -32.71 -11.01 -25.42
N LEU A 61 -33.62 -10.10 -25.08
CA LEU A 61 -33.47 -8.67 -25.28
C LEU A 61 -33.01 -8.01 -23.97
N GLN A 62 -31.82 -7.41 -24.02
CA GLN A 62 -31.23 -6.68 -22.90
C GLN A 62 -31.34 -5.18 -23.13
N LEU A 63 -32.12 -4.50 -22.30
CA LEU A 63 -32.35 -3.06 -22.39
C LEU A 63 -31.67 -2.36 -21.23
N GLN A 64 -30.64 -1.59 -21.52
CA GLN A 64 -29.94 -0.76 -20.55
C GLN A 64 -30.58 0.62 -20.53
N LEU A 65 -31.12 1.02 -19.38
CA LEU A 65 -31.77 2.30 -19.22
C LEU A 65 -30.70 3.33 -18.80
N LYS A 66 -30.44 4.32 -19.65
CA LYS A 66 -29.45 5.38 -19.39
C LYS A 66 -29.92 6.30 -18.26
N ARG A 67 -29.81 5.82 -17.02
CA ARG A 67 -30.12 6.55 -15.79
C ARG A 67 -28.92 7.29 -15.22
N PHE A 68 -27.75 7.15 -15.80
CA PHE A 68 -26.56 7.87 -15.40
C PHE A 68 -26.04 8.64 -16.60
N GLU A 69 -25.97 9.96 -16.46
CA GLU A 69 -25.44 10.84 -17.50
C GLU A 69 -24.48 11.84 -16.86
N TYR A 70 -23.54 12.33 -17.66
CA TYR A 70 -22.64 13.38 -17.25
C TYR A 70 -23.28 14.74 -17.53
N ASP A 71 -23.49 15.55 -16.48
CA ASP A 71 -23.99 16.91 -16.60
C ASP A 71 -22.80 17.86 -16.84
N TYR A 72 -22.60 18.23 -18.11
CA TYR A 72 -21.52 19.12 -18.55
C TYR A 72 -21.57 20.51 -17.87
N MET A 73 -22.75 20.98 -17.46
CA MET A 73 -22.88 22.29 -16.81
C MET A 73 -22.44 22.25 -15.35
N ARG A 74 -22.59 21.09 -14.71
CA ARG A 74 -22.24 20.87 -13.29
C ARG A 74 -20.92 20.12 -13.11
N ASP A 75 -20.27 19.70 -14.19
CA ASP A 75 -19.05 18.89 -14.19
C ASP A 75 -19.15 17.67 -13.24
N THR A 76 -20.29 16.99 -13.30
CA THR A 76 -20.53 15.84 -12.43
C THR A 76 -21.48 14.84 -13.05
N MET A 77 -21.33 13.59 -12.65
CA MET A 77 -22.27 12.53 -13.00
C MET A 77 -23.57 12.71 -12.20
N VAL A 78 -24.71 12.57 -12.87
CA VAL A 78 -26.04 12.66 -12.26
C VAL A 78 -26.85 11.40 -12.52
N LYS A 79 -27.69 11.03 -11.54
CA LYS A 79 -28.65 9.92 -11.69
C LYS A 79 -30.04 10.48 -12.05
N ILE A 80 -30.61 9.99 -13.15
CA ILE A 80 -31.95 10.29 -13.62
C ILE A 80 -32.94 9.38 -12.89
N ASN A 81 -33.66 9.95 -11.94
CA ASN A 81 -34.68 9.24 -11.16
C ASN A 81 -36.10 9.44 -11.72
N ASP A 82 -36.23 10.02 -12.91
CA ASP A 82 -37.51 10.25 -13.57
C ASP A 82 -38.32 8.96 -13.71
N ARG A 83 -39.64 9.11 -13.66
CA ARG A 83 -40.57 8.00 -13.80
C ARG A 83 -40.53 7.50 -15.25
N TYR A 84 -40.21 6.22 -15.40
CA TYR A 84 -40.04 5.56 -16.69
C TYR A 84 -40.74 4.21 -16.67
N GLU A 85 -41.79 4.07 -17.47
CA GLU A 85 -42.60 2.86 -17.52
C GLU A 85 -42.02 1.83 -18.52
N PHE A 86 -42.09 0.56 -18.16
CA PHE A 86 -41.75 -0.55 -19.03
C PHE A 86 -42.83 -1.62 -18.89
N PRO A 87 -43.35 -2.22 -19.98
CA PRO A 87 -44.51 -3.12 -19.90
C PRO A 87 -44.11 -4.56 -19.54
N LEU A 88 -45.04 -5.35 -19.00
CA LEU A 88 -44.80 -6.79 -18.78
C LEU A 88 -44.65 -7.56 -20.10
N GLN A 89 -45.43 -7.17 -21.11
CA GLN A 89 -45.33 -7.63 -22.50
C GLN A 89 -44.91 -6.47 -23.40
N LEU A 90 -43.82 -6.66 -24.13
CA LEU A 90 -43.26 -5.68 -25.06
C LEU A 90 -43.43 -6.20 -26.49
N ASP A 91 -44.26 -5.52 -27.28
CA ASP A 91 -44.49 -5.85 -28.69
C ASP A 91 -43.69 -4.86 -29.56
N LEU A 92 -42.60 -5.34 -30.16
CA LEU A 92 -41.75 -4.53 -31.04
C LEU A 92 -42.20 -4.57 -32.51
N ASP A 93 -43.18 -5.41 -32.84
CA ASP A 93 -43.81 -5.44 -34.18
C ASP A 93 -45.05 -4.54 -34.26
N ARG A 94 -45.38 -3.84 -33.18
CA ARG A 94 -46.46 -2.85 -33.14
C ARG A 94 -46.34 -1.83 -34.28
N ASP A 95 -47.47 -1.23 -34.65
CA ASP A 95 -47.53 -0.18 -35.67
C ASP A 95 -46.90 -0.63 -37.01
N ASP A 96 -47.18 -1.87 -37.42
CA ASP A 96 -46.69 -2.54 -38.66
C ASP A 96 -45.15 -2.69 -38.75
N GLY A 97 -44.52 -3.04 -37.63
CA GLY A 97 -43.08 -3.24 -37.55
C GLY A 97 -42.31 -1.93 -37.74
N LYS A 98 -42.79 -0.83 -37.13
CA LYS A 98 -42.23 0.52 -37.26
C LYS A 98 -40.72 0.60 -37.04
N TYR A 99 -40.17 -0.23 -36.16
CA TYR A 99 -38.75 -0.23 -35.80
C TYR A 99 -37.89 -1.08 -36.75
N LEU A 100 -38.51 -1.95 -37.56
CA LEU A 100 -37.83 -2.86 -38.46
C LEU A 100 -37.55 -2.21 -39.81
N ALA A 101 -36.44 -2.60 -40.44
CA ALA A 101 -36.14 -2.22 -41.82
C ALA A 101 -37.20 -2.80 -42.79
N PRO A 102 -37.44 -2.16 -43.95
CA PRO A 102 -38.43 -2.64 -44.92
C PRO A 102 -38.17 -4.06 -45.45
N ASP A 103 -36.91 -4.48 -45.49
CA ASP A 103 -36.43 -5.79 -45.94
C ASP A 103 -36.14 -6.77 -44.79
N ALA A 104 -36.48 -6.40 -43.55
CA ALA A 104 -36.34 -7.27 -42.37
C ALA A 104 -37.21 -8.53 -42.48
N ASP A 105 -36.71 -9.64 -41.94
CA ASP A 105 -37.50 -10.87 -41.82
C ASP A 105 -38.61 -10.69 -40.76
N ARG A 106 -39.86 -10.79 -41.22
CA ARG A 106 -41.07 -10.68 -40.38
C ARG A 106 -41.73 -12.04 -40.13
N SER A 107 -41.03 -13.14 -40.41
CA SER A 107 -41.55 -14.50 -40.20
C SER A 107 -41.75 -14.84 -38.72
N ILE A 108 -40.98 -14.21 -37.83
CA ILE A 108 -41.02 -14.41 -36.38
C ILE A 108 -41.55 -13.15 -35.71
N ARG A 109 -42.57 -13.30 -34.86
CA ARG A 109 -43.13 -12.18 -34.10
C ARG A 109 -42.22 -11.76 -32.94
N ASN A 110 -41.88 -10.48 -32.87
CA ASN A 110 -41.07 -9.85 -31.83
C ASN A 110 -41.90 -9.45 -30.61
N LEU A 111 -42.64 -10.41 -30.05
CA LEU A 111 -43.37 -10.27 -28.80
C LEU A 111 -42.54 -10.82 -27.64
N TYR A 112 -42.27 -9.99 -26.64
CA TYR A 112 -41.43 -10.33 -25.50
C TYR A 112 -42.16 -10.26 -24.17
N THR A 113 -41.74 -11.11 -23.24
CA THR A 113 -42.21 -11.15 -21.85
C THR A 113 -41.05 -10.79 -20.90
N LEU A 114 -41.30 -9.89 -19.94
CA LEU A 114 -40.28 -9.35 -19.03
C LEU A 114 -39.73 -10.43 -18.07
N HIS A 115 -38.47 -10.77 -18.16
CA HIS A 115 -37.84 -11.79 -17.31
C HIS A 115 -37.21 -11.22 -16.02
N SER A 116 -36.49 -10.10 -16.13
CA SER A 116 -35.75 -9.52 -14.99
C SER A 116 -35.77 -8.01 -15.00
N VAL A 117 -35.78 -7.44 -13.78
CA VAL A 117 -35.68 -6.02 -13.50
C VAL A 117 -34.50 -5.82 -12.56
N LEU A 118 -33.41 -5.24 -13.05
CA LEU A 118 -32.24 -4.92 -12.24
C LEU A 118 -32.36 -3.51 -11.71
N VAL A 119 -32.19 -3.36 -10.40
CA VAL A 119 -32.50 -2.14 -9.67
C VAL A 119 -31.26 -1.61 -8.98
N HIS A 120 -31.12 -0.29 -9.01
CA HIS A 120 -30.11 0.43 -8.26
C HIS A 120 -30.78 1.41 -7.30
N SER A 121 -30.51 1.24 -6.01
CA SER A 121 -31.00 2.11 -4.94
C SER A 121 -29.86 2.96 -4.39
N GLY A 122 -29.90 4.26 -4.63
CA GLY A 122 -28.84 5.18 -4.20
C GLY A 122 -28.46 6.21 -5.25
N GLY A 123 -27.34 6.88 -5.01
CA GLY A 123 -26.81 7.97 -5.82
C GLY A 123 -25.66 7.56 -6.72
N VAL A 124 -24.99 8.53 -7.31
CA VAL A 124 -23.91 8.33 -8.29
C VAL A 124 -22.62 7.79 -7.66
N HIS A 125 -22.34 8.18 -6.41
CA HIS A 125 -21.12 7.80 -5.69
C HIS A 125 -21.27 6.54 -4.84
N GLY A 126 -22.45 5.90 -4.89
CA GLY A 126 -22.72 4.71 -4.09
C GLY A 126 -24.20 4.39 -4.01
N GLY A 127 -24.49 3.09 -3.99
CA GLY A 127 -25.83 2.55 -3.82
C GLY A 127 -25.80 1.03 -3.74
N HIS A 128 -26.99 0.45 -3.63
CA HIS A 128 -27.22 -0.97 -3.47
C HIS A 128 -27.86 -1.55 -4.73
N TYR A 129 -27.40 -2.72 -5.16
CA TYR A 129 -27.87 -3.38 -6.37
C TYR A 129 -28.58 -4.67 -6.00
N TYR A 130 -29.75 -4.88 -6.60
CA TYR A 130 -30.52 -6.10 -6.44
C TYR A 130 -31.37 -6.33 -7.69
N ALA A 131 -31.92 -7.53 -7.83
CA ALA A 131 -32.70 -7.89 -9.01
C ALA A 131 -34.03 -8.51 -8.62
N PHE A 132 -35.09 -8.16 -9.36
CA PHE A 132 -36.32 -8.94 -9.39
C PHE A 132 -36.28 -9.86 -10.60
N ILE A 133 -36.48 -11.15 -10.40
CA ILE A 133 -36.38 -12.16 -11.45
C ILE A 133 -37.60 -13.08 -11.40
N ARG A 134 -38.08 -13.50 -12.57
CA ARG A 134 -39.07 -14.57 -12.76
C ARG A 134 -38.42 -15.80 -13.38
N PRO A 135 -37.80 -16.70 -12.58
CA PRO A 135 -36.97 -17.78 -13.12
C PRO A 135 -37.69 -18.73 -14.09
N THR A 136 -39.01 -18.87 -13.96
CA THR A 136 -39.84 -19.72 -14.82
C THR A 136 -40.78 -18.92 -15.73
N LEU A 137 -40.68 -17.58 -15.73
CA LEU A 137 -41.62 -16.65 -16.37
C LEU A 137 -43.09 -16.85 -15.97
N ALA A 138 -43.36 -17.53 -14.84
CA ALA A 138 -44.67 -17.59 -14.21
C ALA A 138 -45.00 -16.26 -13.51
N ASP A 139 -46.16 -16.16 -12.86
CA ASP A 139 -46.60 -14.90 -12.22
C ASP A 139 -45.82 -14.53 -10.94
N GLN A 140 -45.04 -15.46 -10.38
CA GLN A 140 -44.29 -15.23 -9.14
C GLN A 140 -42.95 -14.52 -9.41
N TRP A 141 -42.76 -13.38 -8.75
CA TRP A 141 -41.49 -12.67 -8.69
C TRP A 141 -40.67 -13.05 -7.46
N TYR A 142 -39.35 -13.02 -7.62
CA TYR A 142 -38.39 -13.18 -6.54
C TYR A 142 -37.43 -12.00 -6.52
N LYS A 143 -37.18 -11.43 -5.35
CA LYS A 143 -36.13 -10.44 -5.13
C LYS A 143 -34.86 -11.16 -4.69
N PHE A 144 -33.82 -11.01 -5.50
CA PHE A 144 -32.46 -11.47 -5.24
C PHE A 144 -31.67 -10.29 -4.71
N ASP A 145 -31.52 -10.26 -3.38
CA ASP A 145 -30.84 -9.22 -2.61
C ASP A 145 -29.64 -9.85 -1.88
N ASP A 146 -28.52 -9.94 -2.60
CA ASP A 146 -27.29 -10.63 -2.20
C ASP A 146 -27.54 -12.06 -1.68
N GLU A 147 -27.31 -12.29 -0.39
CA GLU A 147 -27.46 -13.58 0.28
C GLU A 147 -28.93 -13.95 0.55
N ARG A 148 -29.88 -13.02 0.33
CA ARG A 148 -31.30 -13.19 0.65
C ARG A 148 -32.14 -13.24 -0.61
N VAL A 149 -32.93 -14.31 -0.75
CA VAL A 149 -33.93 -14.45 -1.82
C VAL A 149 -35.32 -14.49 -1.19
N THR A 150 -36.17 -13.53 -1.54
CA THR A 150 -37.56 -13.43 -1.05
C THR A 150 -38.57 -13.47 -2.18
N LYS A 151 -39.78 -13.96 -1.90
CA LYS A 151 -40.91 -13.83 -2.82
C LYS A 151 -41.45 -12.41 -2.75
N GLU A 152 -41.80 -11.84 -3.89
CA GLU A 152 -42.34 -10.48 -3.97
C GLU A 152 -43.57 -10.41 -4.88
N ASP A 153 -44.38 -9.38 -4.64
CA ASP A 153 -45.57 -9.10 -5.43
C ASP A 153 -45.21 -8.40 -6.74
N THR A 154 -45.99 -8.63 -7.79
CA THR A 154 -45.80 -8.00 -9.11
C THR A 154 -45.70 -6.49 -9.01
N LYS A 155 -46.56 -5.84 -8.24
CA LYS A 155 -46.55 -4.38 -8.06
C LYS A 155 -45.20 -3.85 -7.55
N LYS A 156 -44.59 -4.55 -6.59
CA LYS A 156 -43.29 -4.17 -6.01
C LYS A 156 -42.15 -4.45 -6.97
N ALA A 157 -42.17 -5.59 -7.65
CA ALA A 157 -41.12 -5.99 -8.58
C ALA A 157 -41.11 -5.16 -9.88
N PHE A 158 -42.26 -4.58 -10.24
CA PHE A 158 -42.50 -3.95 -11.52
C PHE A 158 -42.83 -2.46 -11.39
N GLU A 159 -44.02 -2.12 -10.89
CA GLU A 159 -44.54 -0.74 -10.88
C GLU A 159 -43.74 0.19 -9.97
N GLU A 160 -43.28 -0.31 -8.83
CA GLU A 160 -42.49 0.49 -7.89
C GLU A 160 -41.07 0.79 -8.39
N GLN A 161 -40.63 0.14 -9.47
CA GLN A 161 -39.28 0.29 -10.03
C GLN A 161 -39.19 1.30 -11.19
N TYR A 162 -40.30 1.96 -11.55
CA TYR A 162 -40.32 3.01 -12.57
C TYR A 162 -39.53 4.27 -12.18
N GLY A 163 -39.33 4.52 -10.89
CA GLY A 163 -38.82 5.80 -10.38
C GLY A 163 -39.94 6.84 -10.23
N GLY A 164 -39.56 8.12 -10.22
CA GLY A 164 -40.47 9.25 -10.00
C GLY A 164 -40.53 9.70 -8.54
N GLU A 165 -41.55 10.47 -8.20
CA GLU A 165 -41.80 10.96 -6.84
C GLU A 165 -42.85 10.11 -6.13
N GLU A 166 -42.68 9.90 -4.83
CA GLU A 166 -43.65 9.24 -3.95
C GLU A 166 -44.30 10.25 -3.01
N GLU A 167 -45.61 10.15 -2.86
CA GLU A 167 -46.41 10.92 -1.92
C GLU A 167 -46.75 10.04 -0.71
N LEU A 168 -46.37 10.47 0.49
CA LEU A 168 -46.78 9.77 1.71
C LEU A 168 -48.23 10.14 2.08
N PRO A 169 -49.05 9.17 2.56
CA PRO A 169 -50.39 9.47 3.04
C PRO A 169 -50.34 10.42 4.24
N GLN A 170 -51.30 11.36 4.30
CA GLN A 170 -51.41 12.34 5.38
C GLN A 170 -51.56 11.65 6.75
N ILE A 171 -50.64 11.93 7.67
CA ILE A 171 -50.63 11.34 9.01
C ILE A 171 -51.77 11.88 9.89
N ASN A 172 -52.44 12.99 9.51
CA ASN A 172 -53.56 13.59 10.26
C ASN A 172 -54.68 14.10 9.33
N PRO A 173 -55.88 13.51 9.32
CA PRO A 173 -56.99 13.89 8.44
C PRO A 173 -57.76 15.14 8.93
N GLY A 174 -57.05 16.25 9.12
CA GLY A 174 -57.62 17.52 9.60
C GLY A 174 -56.82 18.80 9.36
N PHE A 175 -55.62 18.73 8.77
CA PHE A 175 -54.82 19.90 8.39
C PHE A 175 -54.59 19.89 6.87
N ASN A 176 -55.04 20.94 6.16
CA ASN A 176 -54.84 21.14 4.72
C ASN A 176 -53.38 21.59 4.41
N ASN A 177 -52.41 20.71 4.61
CA ASN A 177 -51.06 20.90 4.07
C ASN A 177 -50.90 20.10 2.77
N THR A 178 -50.18 20.66 1.79
CA THR A 178 -49.81 19.95 0.56
C THR A 178 -48.99 18.68 0.89
N PRO A 179 -49.25 17.53 0.25
CA PRO A 179 -48.51 16.30 0.50
C PRO A 179 -47.00 16.50 0.29
N PHE A 180 -46.18 15.96 1.19
CA PHE A 180 -44.72 15.98 1.06
C PHE A 180 -44.31 14.96 -0.02
N LYS A 181 -43.72 15.44 -1.12
CA LYS A 181 -43.21 14.60 -2.21
C LYS A 181 -41.71 14.35 -2.02
N PHE A 182 -41.28 13.12 -2.24
CA PHE A 182 -39.85 12.77 -2.26
C PHE A 182 -39.52 11.90 -3.46
N THR A 183 -38.37 12.15 -4.09
CA THR A 183 -37.90 11.38 -5.25
C THR A 183 -37.52 9.96 -4.84
N LYS A 184 -37.99 8.94 -5.57
CA LYS A 184 -37.55 7.55 -5.40
C LYS A 184 -36.11 7.40 -5.87
N TYR A 185 -35.24 7.01 -4.95
CA TYR A 185 -33.83 6.73 -5.25
C TYR A 185 -33.59 5.28 -5.69
N SER A 186 -34.62 4.44 -5.66
CA SER A 186 -34.61 3.07 -6.18
C SER A 186 -35.39 3.03 -7.49
N ASN A 187 -34.73 2.59 -8.56
CA ASN A 187 -35.33 2.45 -9.88
C ASN A 187 -34.57 1.43 -10.74
N ALA A 188 -35.29 0.87 -11.71
CA ALA A 188 -34.72 -0.07 -12.66
C ALA A 188 -33.71 0.62 -13.58
N TYR A 189 -32.52 0.06 -13.74
CA TYR A 189 -31.50 0.55 -14.68
C TYR A 189 -31.22 -0.43 -15.81
N MET A 190 -31.67 -1.67 -15.71
CA MET A 190 -31.58 -2.66 -16.79
C MET A 190 -32.78 -3.61 -16.75
N LEU A 191 -33.30 -3.95 -17.93
CA LEU A 191 -34.42 -4.85 -18.12
C LEU A 191 -33.99 -6.00 -19.03
N VAL A 192 -34.48 -7.20 -18.72
CA VAL A 192 -34.27 -8.38 -19.55
C VAL A 192 -35.63 -8.92 -19.99
N TYR A 193 -35.81 -9.06 -21.30
CA TYR A 193 -37.01 -9.54 -21.95
C TYR A 193 -36.70 -10.81 -22.74
N ILE A 194 -37.66 -11.74 -22.81
CA ILE A 194 -37.49 -13.00 -23.54
C ILE A 194 -38.62 -13.14 -24.55
N ARG A 195 -38.27 -13.49 -25.79
CA ARG A 195 -39.24 -13.66 -26.87
C ARG A 195 -40.16 -14.83 -26.58
N GLU A 196 -41.45 -14.63 -26.73
CA GLU A 196 -42.46 -15.63 -26.39
C GLU A 196 -42.28 -16.94 -27.18
N SER A 197 -41.90 -16.86 -28.46
CA SER A 197 -41.64 -18.02 -29.31
C SER A 197 -40.43 -18.86 -28.88
N ASP A 198 -39.45 -18.26 -28.21
CA ASP A 198 -38.20 -18.92 -27.80
C ASP A 198 -38.21 -19.32 -26.31
N LYS A 199 -39.29 -19.03 -25.60
CA LYS A 199 -39.45 -19.22 -24.16
C LYS A 199 -39.05 -20.62 -23.69
N GLU A 200 -39.57 -21.67 -24.31
CA GLU A 200 -39.32 -23.05 -23.89
C GLU A 200 -37.86 -23.47 -24.07
N LYS A 201 -37.20 -22.94 -25.11
CA LYS A 201 -35.80 -23.22 -25.41
C LYS A 201 -34.87 -22.51 -24.42
N ILE A 202 -35.19 -21.26 -24.07
CA ILE A 202 -34.36 -20.45 -23.16
C ILE A 202 -34.58 -20.85 -21.70
N MET A 203 -35.82 -21.16 -21.30
CA MET A 203 -36.21 -21.56 -19.95
C MET A 203 -36.22 -23.08 -19.76
N CYS A 204 -35.32 -23.79 -20.44
CA CYS A 204 -35.21 -25.23 -20.31
C CYS A 204 -34.80 -25.64 -18.89
N ASN A 205 -35.30 -26.78 -18.42
CA ASN A 205 -34.85 -27.34 -17.14
C ASN A 205 -33.40 -27.79 -17.25
N VAL A 206 -32.56 -27.36 -16.31
CA VAL A 206 -31.16 -27.78 -16.19
C VAL A 206 -31.03 -28.63 -14.93
N ASP A 207 -30.48 -29.84 -15.05
CA ASP A 207 -30.23 -30.76 -13.95
C ASP A 207 -28.74 -31.08 -13.76
N GLU A 208 -28.41 -31.88 -12.74
CA GLU A 208 -27.01 -32.23 -12.46
C GLU A 208 -26.29 -32.99 -13.59
N LYS A 209 -27.03 -33.61 -14.51
CA LYS A 209 -26.47 -34.36 -15.65
C LYS A 209 -26.03 -33.43 -16.77
N ASP A 210 -26.57 -32.20 -16.82
CA ASP A 210 -26.13 -31.16 -17.76
C ASP A 210 -24.77 -30.56 -17.35
N ILE A 211 -24.36 -30.75 -16.10
CA ILE A 211 -23.06 -30.30 -15.60
C ILE A 211 -22.01 -31.37 -15.87
N ALA A 212 -20.99 -31.01 -16.67
CA ALA A 212 -19.91 -31.91 -17.02
C ALA A 212 -19.23 -32.53 -15.78
N GLU A 213 -18.99 -33.84 -15.82
CA GLU A 213 -18.50 -34.63 -14.68
C GLU A 213 -17.21 -34.07 -14.06
N HIS A 214 -16.26 -33.65 -14.91
CA HIS A 214 -14.98 -33.09 -14.45
C HIS A 214 -15.17 -31.80 -13.62
N LEU A 215 -16.19 -30.98 -13.91
CA LEU A 215 -16.51 -29.79 -13.12
C LEU A 215 -17.10 -30.17 -11.77
N ARG A 216 -17.98 -31.18 -11.72
CA ARG A 216 -18.58 -31.67 -10.46
C ARG A 216 -17.52 -32.18 -9.50
N ILE A 217 -16.56 -32.96 -10.00
CA ILE A 217 -15.44 -33.48 -9.20
C ILE A 217 -14.59 -32.32 -8.67
N ARG A 218 -14.22 -31.37 -9.53
CA ARG A 218 -13.39 -30.22 -9.15
C ARG A 218 -14.07 -29.35 -8.09
N LEU A 219 -15.33 -28.96 -8.30
CA LEU A 219 -16.07 -28.09 -7.37
C LEU A 219 -16.27 -28.75 -6.01
N LYS A 220 -16.52 -30.06 -5.99
CA LYS A 220 -16.62 -30.82 -4.73
C LYS A 220 -15.30 -30.78 -3.96
N LYS A 221 -14.17 -31.00 -4.64
CA LYS A 221 -12.84 -30.91 -4.02
C LYS A 221 -12.55 -29.50 -3.48
N GLU A 222 -12.85 -28.45 -4.26
CA GLU A 222 -12.69 -27.06 -3.82
C GLU A 222 -13.53 -26.74 -2.57
N GLN A 223 -14.76 -27.27 -2.50
CA GLN A 223 -15.62 -27.13 -1.33
C GLN A 223 -15.06 -27.86 -0.10
N GLU A 224 -14.59 -29.09 -0.26
CA GLU A 224 -13.94 -29.87 0.81
C GLU A 224 -12.69 -29.15 1.34
N GLU A 225 -11.85 -28.59 0.46
CA GLU A 225 -10.68 -27.80 0.84
C GLU A 225 -11.06 -26.50 1.57
N LYS A 226 -12.13 -25.82 1.14
CA LYS A 226 -12.64 -24.61 1.79
C LYS A 226 -13.17 -24.92 3.19
N GLU A 227 -13.87 -26.03 3.36
CA GLU A 227 -14.35 -26.51 4.66
C GLU A 227 -13.20 -26.90 5.57
N HIS A 228 -12.18 -27.58 5.04
CA HIS A 228 -10.96 -27.90 5.77
C HIS A 228 -10.26 -26.64 6.27
N LYS A 229 -10.02 -25.65 5.40
CA LYS A 229 -9.42 -24.35 5.78
C LYS A 229 -10.27 -23.59 6.80
N LYS A 230 -11.60 -23.66 6.68
CA LYS A 230 -12.52 -23.04 7.65
C LYS A 230 -12.40 -23.71 9.02
N LYS A 231 -12.30 -25.04 9.05
CA LYS A 231 -12.06 -25.81 10.27
C LYS A 231 -10.70 -25.48 10.89
N GLU A 232 -9.63 -25.41 10.11
CA GLU A 232 -8.31 -25.00 10.59
C GLU A 232 -8.31 -23.59 11.18
N LYS A 233 -8.98 -22.63 10.53
CA LYS A 233 -9.15 -21.27 11.06
C LYS A 233 -9.98 -21.26 12.35
N ALA A 234 -11.04 -22.07 12.40
CA ALA A 234 -11.85 -22.22 13.60
C ALA A 234 -11.04 -22.83 14.75
N GLU A 235 -10.11 -23.75 14.48
CA GLU A 235 -9.27 -24.41 15.48
C GLU A 235 -7.98 -23.64 15.79
N ALA A 236 -7.59 -22.64 15.00
CA ALA A 236 -6.33 -21.90 15.16
C ALA A 236 -6.18 -21.28 16.56
N HIS A 237 -7.29 -20.81 17.15
CA HIS A 237 -7.30 -20.24 18.50
C HIS A 237 -6.94 -21.26 19.61
N LEU A 238 -6.98 -22.57 19.32
CA LEU A 238 -6.59 -23.64 20.24
C LEU A 238 -5.08 -23.89 20.26
N TYR A 239 -4.34 -23.35 19.30
CA TYR A 239 -2.88 -23.51 19.18
C TYR A 239 -2.15 -22.25 19.63
N THR A 240 -0.88 -22.43 20.00
CA THR A 240 0.05 -21.35 20.32
C THR A 240 1.41 -21.68 19.72
N ILE A 241 2.22 -20.65 19.51
CA ILE A 241 3.58 -20.79 19.01
C ILE A 241 4.54 -20.68 20.19
N ILE A 242 5.49 -21.62 20.27
CA ILE A 242 6.64 -21.56 21.16
C ILE A 242 7.89 -21.41 20.31
N LYS A 243 8.68 -20.37 20.56
CA LYS A 243 9.97 -20.12 19.92
C LYS A 243 11.09 -20.52 20.88
N ILE A 244 12.02 -21.37 20.42
CA ILE A 244 13.15 -21.85 21.23
C ILE A 244 14.45 -21.34 20.63
N ALA A 245 15.21 -20.58 21.43
CA ALA A 245 16.58 -20.19 21.13
C ALA A 245 17.58 -21.11 21.86
N ARG A 246 18.67 -21.47 21.19
CA ARG A 246 19.79 -22.29 21.72
C ARG A 246 21.12 -21.61 21.48
N ASP A 247 22.16 -22.09 22.16
CA ASP A 247 23.53 -21.57 22.01
C ASP A 247 24.02 -21.58 20.54
N GLU A 248 23.59 -22.56 19.73
CA GLU A 248 23.87 -22.58 18.29
C GLU A 248 23.23 -21.41 17.54
N ASP A 249 21.96 -21.09 17.84
CA ASP A 249 21.24 -19.99 17.20
C ASP A 249 21.89 -18.63 17.55
N LEU A 250 22.31 -18.47 18.82
CA LEU A 250 23.05 -17.30 19.30
C LEU A 250 24.38 -17.14 18.55
N LYS A 251 25.11 -18.25 18.36
CA LYS A 251 26.39 -18.28 17.64
C LYS A 251 26.25 -17.99 16.15
N GLU A 252 25.22 -18.51 15.51
CA GLU A 252 25.00 -18.35 14.08
C GLU A 252 24.56 -16.93 13.69
N GLN A 253 23.77 -16.27 14.55
CA GLN A 253 23.19 -14.96 14.29
C GLN A 253 24.10 -13.79 14.72
N THR A 254 24.87 -13.96 15.81
CA THR A 254 25.74 -12.89 16.34
C THR A 254 26.82 -12.50 15.32
N GLY A 255 26.94 -11.21 15.02
CA GLY A 255 27.92 -10.65 14.07
C GLY A 255 27.51 -10.74 12.60
N LYS A 256 26.30 -11.25 12.31
CA LYS A 256 25.75 -11.29 10.95
C LYS A 256 24.41 -10.56 10.90
N ASP A 257 23.43 -11.19 11.52
CA ASP A 257 22.04 -10.72 11.57
C ASP A 257 21.82 -9.79 12.74
N ILE A 258 22.57 -10.01 13.83
CA ILE A 258 22.44 -9.28 15.08
C ILE A 258 23.81 -8.93 15.63
N TYR A 259 23.97 -7.67 16.02
CA TYR A 259 25.16 -7.19 16.72
C TYR A 259 24.85 -6.85 18.18
N PHE A 260 23.61 -6.51 18.51
CA PHE A 260 23.13 -6.20 19.85
C PHE A 260 21.99 -7.14 20.26
N ASP A 261 21.97 -7.55 21.53
CA ASP A 261 21.13 -8.60 22.08
C ASP A 261 21.57 -10.01 21.62
N LEU A 262 20.87 -11.05 22.06
CA LEU A 262 21.29 -12.44 21.88
C LEU A 262 20.81 -13.07 20.58
N VAL A 263 19.56 -12.83 20.17
CA VAL A 263 18.92 -13.61 19.10
C VAL A 263 17.66 -12.94 18.52
N ASP A 264 17.45 -13.13 17.23
CA ASP A 264 16.26 -12.71 16.49
C ASP A 264 15.30 -13.88 16.54
N HIS A 265 14.24 -13.70 17.33
CA HIS A 265 13.26 -14.72 17.57
C HIS A 265 12.40 -15.04 16.34
N GLU A 266 12.45 -14.23 15.28
CA GLU A 266 11.78 -14.59 14.01
C GLU A 266 12.58 -15.62 13.21
N LYS A 267 13.89 -15.73 13.46
CA LYS A 267 14.78 -16.67 12.79
C LYS A 267 15.01 -17.98 13.55
N VAL A 268 14.53 -18.08 14.80
CA VAL A 268 14.63 -19.31 15.59
C VAL A 268 13.52 -20.31 15.28
N ARG A 269 13.77 -21.58 15.62
CA ARG A 269 12.79 -22.66 15.41
C ARG A 269 11.50 -22.39 16.21
N SER A 270 10.38 -22.50 15.51
CA SER A 270 9.03 -22.30 16.06
C SER A 270 8.26 -23.62 16.12
N PHE A 271 7.60 -23.87 17.25
CA PHE A 271 6.76 -25.04 17.50
C PHE A 271 5.31 -24.60 17.62
N ARG A 272 4.45 -25.14 16.76
CA ARG A 272 2.99 -24.92 16.84
C ARG A 272 2.36 -26.02 17.68
N ILE A 273 1.95 -25.69 18.90
CA ILE A 273 1.52 -26.65 19.92
C ILE A 273 0.11 -26.31 20.43
N GLN A 274 -0.68 -27.33 20.80
CA GLN A 274 -1.99 -27.12 21.42
C GLN A 274 -1.85 -26.49 22.81
N LYS A 275 -2.70 -25.50 23.13
CA LYS A 275 -2.65 -24.79 24.41
C LYS A 275 -2.87 -25.71 25.62
N GLN A 276 -3.71 -26.74 25.49
CA GLN A 276 -3.94 -27.70 26.57
C GLN A 276 -2.82 -28.75 26.77
N LEU A 277 -1.85 -28.83 25.85
CA LEU A 277 -0.80 -29.84 25.96
C LEU A 277 0.05 -29.59 27.22
N PRO A 278 0.31 -30.61 28.06
CA PRO A 278 1.26 -30.49 29.18
C PRO A 278 2.66 -30.09 28.69
N PHE A 279 3.32 -29.20 29.43
CA PHE A 279 4.66 -28.76 29.06
C PHE A 279 5.69 -29.90 29.09
N SER A 280 5.52 -30.90 29.96
CA SER A 280 6.34 -32.12 29.97
C SER A 280 6.32 -32.87 28.63
N THR A 281 5.15 -33.01 28.01
CA THR A 281 5.02 -33.60 26.67
C THR A 281 5.66 -32.72 25.60
N PHE A 282 5.60 -31.40 25.75
CA PHE A 282 6.35 -30.50 24.86
C PHE A 282 7.87 -30.72 24.96
N LYS A 283 8.44 -30.97 26.15
CA LYS A 283 9.87 -31.31 26.30
C LYS A 283 10.26 -32.56 25.50
N GLU A 284 9.35 -33.54 25.38
CA GLU A 284 9.56 -34.74 24.55
C GLU A 284 9.59 -34.40 23.05
N GLU A 285 8.74 -33.49 22.58
CA GLU A 285 8.78 -33.00 21.19
C GLU A 285 10.09 -32.27 20.89
N VAL A 286 10.57 -31.44 21.83
CA VAL A 286 11.89 -30.80 21.75
C VAL A 286 13.01 -31.84 21.74
N ALA A 287 12.88 -32.92 22.53
CA ALA A 287 13.85 -34.01 22.56
C ALA A 287 13.92 -34.75 21.22
N LYS A 288 12.78 -34.96 20.55
CA LYS A 288 12.73 -35.59 19.22
C LYS A 288 13.35 -34.71 18.15
N GLU A 289 13.07 -33.40 18.18
CA GLU A 289 13.56 -32.45 17.18
C GLU A 289 15.08 -32.26 17.29
N TYR A 290 15.62 -32.08 18.50
CA TYR A 290 17.04 -31.75 18.69
C TYR A 290 17.91 -32.92 19.15
N GLY A 291 17.33 -34.09 19.45
CA GLY A 291 18.07 -35.24 19.97
C GLY A 291 18.57 -35.05 21.41
N ILE A 292 17.98 -34.14 22.18
CA ILE A 292 18.42 -33.80 23.54
C ILE A 292 17.42 -34.39 24.54
N PRO A 293 17.77 -35.43 25.31
CA PRO A 293 16.87 -36.03 26.29
C PRO A 293 16.30 -35.03 27.31
N VAL A 294 15.06 -35.24 27.74
CA VAL A 294 14.28 -34.32 28.60
C VAL A 294 15.01 -33.95 29.90
N GLN A 295 15.75 -34.89 30.49
CA GLN A 295 16.52 -34.68 31.72
C GLN A 295 17.72 -33.73 31.57
N PHE A 296 18.14 -33.45 30.34
CA PHE A 296 19.25 -32.56 30.02
C PHE A 296 18.77 -31.19 29.52
N GLN A 297 17.46 -30.95 29.51
CA GLN A 297 16.85 -29.70 29.06
C GLN A 297 16.47 -28.82 30.26
N ARG A 298 17.00 -27.59 30.30
CA ARG A 298 16.50 -26.53 31.18
C ARG A 298 16.02 -25.34 30.36
N PHE A 299 14.76 -24.95 30.54
CA PHE A 299 14.17 -23.83 29.82
C PHE A 299 14.18 -22.56 30.65
N TRP A 300 14.54 -21.45 30.00
CA TRP A 300 14.53 -20.11 30.57
C TRP A 300 13.46 -19.24 29.94
N LEU A 301 12.77 -18.47 30.77
CA LEU A 301 11.84 -17.45 30.33
C LEU A 301 12.61 -16.22 29.89
N TRP A 302 12.22 -15.66 28.74
CA TRP A 302 12.67 -14.35 28.32
C TRP A 302 11.79 -13.25 28.92
N ALA A 303 12.40 -12.14 29.31
CA ALA A 303 11.68 -10.99 29.83
C ALA A 303 12.14 -9.70 29.15
N LYS A 304 11.18 -8.81 28.89
CA LYS A 304 11.46 -7.45 28.41
C LYS A 304 11.82 -6.58 29.60
N ARG A 305 12.98 -5.93 29.54
CA ARG A 305 13.50 -5.06 30.59
C ARG A 305 13.11 -3.60 30.35
N GLN A 306 13.37 -2.74 31.34
CA GLN A 306 13.03 -1.31 31.29
C GLN A 306 13.82 -0.55 30.21
N ASN A 307 15.05 -0.99 29.92
CA ASN A 307 15.91 -0.48 28.85
C ASN A 307 15.55 -1.04 27.46
N HIS A 308 14.36 -1.64 27.31
CA HIS A 308 13.86 -2.24 26.07
C HIS A 308 14.62 -3.45 25.53
N THR A 309 15.63 -3.97 26.23
CA THR A 309 16.26 -5.25 25.87
C THR A 309 15.35 -6.43 26.21
N TYR A 310 15.58 -7.56 25.55
CA TYR A 310 14.82 -8.78 25.77
C TYR A 310 15.79 -9.92 26.05
N ARG A 311 15.89 -10.36 27.31
CA ARG A 311 16.94 -11.28 27.77
C ARG A 311 16.38 -12.49 28.53
N PRO A 312 17.09 -13.63 28.57
CA PRO A 312 16.76 -14.74 29.47
C PRO A 312 16.83 -14.25 30.92
N ASN A 313 15.73 -14.37 31.66
CA ASN A 313 15.62 -13.80 33.01
C ASN A 313 15.79 -14.86 34.09
N ARG A 314 15.08 -15.98 33.97
CA ARG A 314 15.13 -17.07 34.95
C ARG A 314 14.73 -18.41 34.35
N PRO A 315 15.17 -19.53 34.94
CA PRO A 315 14.67 -20.85 34.56
C PRO A 315 13.19 -21.01 34.96
N LEU A 316 12.51 -21.92 34.26
CA LEU A 316 11.21 -22.44 34.67
C LEU A 316 11.33 -23.16 36.00
N ASN A 317 10.36 -22.94 36.89
CA ASN A 317 10.29 -23.68 38.14
C ASN A 317 9.53 -25.01 37.95
N PRO A 318 9.69 -26.00 38.86
CA PRO A 318 9.05 -27.30 38.72
C PRO A 318 7.52 -27.26 38.63
N HIS A 319 6.88 -26.28 39.29
CA HIS A 319 5.44 -26.12 39.23
C HIS A 319 4.98 -25.59 37.86
N GLU A 320 5.74 -24.68 37.24
CA GLU A 320 5.50 -24.19 35.88
C GLU A 320 5.67 -25.29 34.83
N GLU A 321 6.66 -26.18 34.99
CA GLU A 321 6.85 -27.31 34.06
C GLU A 321 5.72 -28.36 34.15
N MET A 322 4.94 -28.39 35.23
CA MET A 322 3.77 -29.27 35.38
C MET A 322 2.51 -28.72 34.72
N GLN A 323 2.51 -27.46 34.27
CA GLN A 323 1.32 -26.83 33.68
C GLN A 323 1.18 -27.12 32.18
N SER A 324 0.03 -26.73 31.63
CA SER A 324 -0.16 -26.72 30.18
C SER A 324 0.62 -25.57 29.54
N VAL A 325 1.00 -25.76 28.27
CA VAL A 325 1.69 -24.74 27.46
C VAL A 325 0.91 -23.41 27.44
N GLY A 326 -0.43 -23.48 27.36
CA GLY A 326 -1.30 -22.30 27.34
C GLY A 326 -1.23 -21.49 28.63
N GLN A 327 -1.24 -22.16 29.78
CA GLN A 327 -1.10 -21.51 31.09
C GLN A 327 0.31 -20.93 31.26
N LEU A 328 1.34 -21.65 30.84
CA LEU A 328 2.72 -21.18 30.89
C LEU A 328 2.91 -19.90 30.07
N ARG A 329 2.27 -19.83 28.88
CA ARG A 329 2.25 -18.60 28.05
C ARG A 329 1.64 -17.43 28.81
N GLU A 330 0.53 -17.65 29.52
CA GLU A 330 -0.15 -16.58 30.28
C GLU A 330 0.69 -16.07 31.46
N ILE A 331 1.43 -16.95 32.13
CA ILE A 331 2.36 -16.57 33.21
C ILE A 331 3.53 -15.75 32.67
N SER A 332 4.07 -16.12 31.50
CA SER A 332 5.18 -15.42 30.86
C SER A 332 4.78 -14.04 30.31
N ASN A 333 3.54 -13.85 29.85
CA ASN A 333 3.10 -12.65 29.14
C ASN A 333 2.19 -11.75 29.98
N LYS A 334 2.78 -10.82 30.75
CA LYS A 334 2.05 -9.64 31.26
C LYS A 334 1.76 -8.60 30.17
N ALA A 335 2.40 -8.70 29.01
CA ALA A 335 2.30 -7.76 27.88
C ALA A 335 1.93 -8.51 26.59
N GLN A 336 0.65 -8.88 26.44
CA GLN A 336 -0.10 -9.19 25.19
C GLN A 336 0.60 -9.84 23.96
N ASN A 337 1.77 -10.48 24.07
CA ASN A 337 2.37 -11.21 22.95
C ASN A 337 1.66 -12.57 22.78
N ALA A 338 1.37 -12.93 21.53
CA ALA A 338 0.68 -14.18 21.19
C ALA A 338 1.57 -15.44 21.33
N GLU A 339 2.87 -15.25 21.56
CA GLU A 339 3.90 -16.30 21.47
C GLU A 339 4.64 -16.45 22.81
N LEU A 340 5.06 -17.69 23.11
CA LEU A 340 5.95 -18.02 24.23
C LEU A 340 7.38 -18.15 23.70
N LYS A 341 8.32 -17.39 24.26
CA LYS A 341 9.74 -17.42 23.86
C LYS A 341 10.56 -18.02 25.00
N LEU A 342 11.37 -19.03 24.69
CA LEU A 342 12.19 -19.78 25.65
C LEU A 342 13.63 -19.85 25.17
N PHE A 343 14.57 -19.84 26.11
CA PHE A 343 15.96 -20.21 25.86
C PHE A 343 16.21 -21.60 26.44
N LEU A 344 16.78 -22.50 25.64
CA LEU A 344 17.08 -23.88 26.02
C LEU A 344 18.54 -23.99 26.43
N GLU A 345 18.77 -24.12 27.73
CA GLU A 345 20.08 -24.42 28.32
C GLU A 345 20.36 -25.92 28.22
N VAL A 346 21.50 -26.26 27.62
CA VAL A 346 22.01 -27.62 27.48
C VAL A 346 23.49 -27.61 27.80
N GLU A 347 23.92 -28.50 28.69
CA GLU A 347 25.33 -28.68 29.04
C GLU A 347 25.90 -29.88 28.29
N PHE A 348 27.14 -29.77 27.82
CA PHE A 348 27.84 -30.86 27.14
C PHE A 348 29.12 -31.24 27.88
N GLY A 349 29.39 -32.54 27.98
CA GLY A 349 30.63 -33.09 28.48
C GLY A 349 31.78 -32.93 27.49
N LEU A 350 33.00 -33.29 27.93
CA LEU A 350 34.20 -33.30 27.08
C LEU A 350 34.08 -34.27 25.88
N ASP A 351 33.21 -35.25 25.99
CA ASP A 351 32.84 -36.22 24.96
C ASP A 351 31.69 -35.74 24.03
N LEU A 352 31.29 -34.47 24.16
CA LEU A 352 30.16 -33.86 23.45
C LEU A 352 28.81 -34.54 23.72
N GLN A 353 28.68 -35.28 24.82
CA GLN A 353 27.41 -35.84 25.25
C GLN A 353 26.67 -34.87 26.19
N PRO A 354 25.33 -34.78 26.11
CA PRO A 354 24.57 -33.89 26.97
C PRO A 354 24.62 -34.36 28.44
N LEU A 355 24.81 -33.41 29.35
CA LEU A 355 24.86 -33.59 30.80
C LEU A 355 23.67 -32.92 31.48
N PRO A 356 23.25 -33.40 32.67
CA PRO A 356 22.27 -32.69 33.48
C PRO A 356 22.74 -31.26 33.79
N PRO A 357 21.93 -30.23 33.50
CA PRO A 357 22.26 -28.85 33.85
C PRO A 357 22.53 -28.72 35.36
N PRO A 358 23.62 -28.06 35.78
CA PRO A 358 24.00 -27.95 37.19
C PRO A 358 22.94 -27.16 37.97
N GLU A 359 22.68 -27.52 39.22
CA GLU A 359 21.70 -26.76 40.04
C GLU A 359 22.10 -25.28 40.15
N LYS A 360 21.17 -24.38 39.79
CA LYS A 360 21.36 -22.95 39.91
C LYS A 360 21.02 -22.51 41.34
N SER A 361 22.01 -22.05 42.09
CA SER A 361 21.78 -21.40 43.38
C SER A 361 21.32 -19.95 43.20
N LYS A 362 20.75 -19.35 44.24
CA LYS A 362 20.38 -17.91 44.24
C LYS A 362 21.58 -16.97 44.13
N GLU A 363 22.78 -17.48 44.37
CA GLU A 363 24.03 -16.74 44.23
C GLU A 363 24.63 -16.88 42.84
N ASP A 364 24.11 -17.77 41.98
CA ASP A 364 24.60 -17.92 40.62
C ASP A 364 23.90 -16.94 39.67
N ILE A 365 24.65 -16.41 38.72
CA ILE A 365 24.19 -15.54 37.65
C ILE A 365 24.63 -16.16 36.33
N LEU A 366 23.72 -16.28 35.37
CA LEU A 366 24.02 -16.69 34.01
C LEU A 366 24.39 -15.48 33.15
N LEU A 367 25.64 -15.40 32.73
CA LEU A 367 26.16 -14.37 31.83
C LEU A 367 26.47 -14.95 30.45
N PHE A 368 26.24 -14.13 29.42
CA PHE A 368 26.53 -14.44 28.03
C PHE A 368 27.74 -13.63 27.55
N PHE A 369 28.58 -14.21 26.71
CA PHE A 369 29.85 -13.60 26.34
C PHE A 369 29.97 -13.44 24.82
N LYS A 370 30.33 -12.23 24.41
CA LYS A 370 30.64 -11.90 23.02
C LYS A 370 32.10 -11.43 22.91
N LEU A 371 32.80 -11.91 21.89
CA LEU A 371 34.18 -11.54 21.60
C LEU A 371 34.20 -10.60 20.39
N TYR A 372 34.77 -9.42 20.57
CA TYR A 372 35.02 -8.49 19.47
C TYR A 372 36.46 -8.61 18.97
N ASN A 373 36.62 -8.66 17.65
CA ASN A 373 37.91 -8.57 16.98
C ASN A 373 37.98 -7.24 16.21
N PRO A 374 38.72 -6.23 16.71
CA PRO A 374 38.86 -4.94 16.06
C PRO A 374 39.47 -5.02 14.66
N GLU A 375 40.45 -5.90 14.42
CA GLU A 375 41.13 -6.04 13.12
C GLU A 375 40.21 -6.55 12.02
N LYS A 376 39.21 -7.37 12.40
CA LYS A 376 38.24 -7.96 11.46
C LYS A 376 36.90 -7.23 11.46
N GLU A 377 36.67 -6.33 12.41
CA GLU A 377 35.37 -5.70 12.66
C GLU A 377 34.24 -6.72 12.87
N VAL A 378 34.54 -7.84 13.55
CA VAL A 378 33.58 -8.92 13.81
C VAL A 378 33.35 -9.10 15.30
N LEU A 379 32.07 -9.19 15.67
CA LEU A 379 31.61 -9.56 17.01
C LEU A 379 31.01 -10.97 16.96
N CYS A 380 31.50 -11.89 17.79
CA CYS A 380 31.05 -13.29 17.81
C CYS A 380 30.53 -13.67 19.20
N PHE A 381 29.47 -14.46 19.26
CA PHE A 381 29.10 -15.14 20.50
C PHE A 381 30.07 -16.29 20.77
N VAL A 382 30.63 -16.35 21.98
CA VAL A 382 31.62 -17.37 22.37
C VAL A 382 31.13 -18.34 23.44
N GLY A 383 30.00 -18.04 24.08
CA GLY A 383 29.36 -18.95 25.03
C GLY A 383 28.76 -18.22 26.23
N ARG A 384 28.36 -19.01 27.22
CA ARG A 384 27.74 -18.55 28.47
C ARG A 384 28.43 -19.18 29.67
N LEU A 385 28.43 -18.51 30.81
CA LEU A 385 28.98 -19.04 32.07
C LEU A 385 28.09 -18.69 33.25
N PHE A 386 27.99 -19.63 34.19
CA PHE A 386 27.51 -19.32 35.53
C PHE A 386 28.64 -18.72 36.37
N VAL A 387 28.38 -17.57 36.96
CA VAL A 387 29.29 -16.88 37.89
C VAL A 387 28.62 -16.66 39.23
N LYS A 388 29.42 -16.54 40.29
CA LYS A 388 28.89 -16.15 41.61
C LYS A 388 28.63 -14.66 41.64
N ALA A 389 27.46 -14.23 42.07
CA ALA A 389 27.05 -12.83 42.18
C ALA A 389 28.03 -11.97 43.00
N LEU A 390 28.64 -12.57 44.02
CA LEU A 390 29.66 -11.93 44.87
C LEU A 390 31.10 -12.19 44.41
N GLY A 391 31.29 -12.97 43.35
CA GLY A 391 32.58 -13.16 42.68
C GLY A 391 32.95 -11.94 41.84
N LYS A 392 34.18 -11.93 41.33
CA LYS A 392 34.73 -10.81 40.55
C LYS A 392 34.98 -11.22 39.09
N PRO A 393 34.90 -10.29 38.12
CA PRO A 393 35.29 -10.57 36.73
C PRO A 393 36.73 -11.07 36.60
N SER A 394 37.63 -10.65 37.51
CA SER A 394 39.00 -11.17 37.62
C SER A 394 39.07 -12.71 37.72
N ASP A 395 38.08 -13.33 38.34
CA ASP A 395 38.08 -14.75 38.67
C ASP A 395 37.78 -15.63 37.45
N ILE A 396 37.23 -15.04 36.37
CA ILE A 396 36.84 -15.73 35.14
C ILE A 396 37.72 -15.39 33.95
N LEU A 397 38.69 -14.46 34.08
CA LEU A 397 39.54 -14.01 32.96
C LEU A 397 40.25 -15.16 32.25
N ARG A 398 40.77 -16.14 33.01
CA ARG A 398 41.41 -17.33 32.44
C ARG A 398 40.45 -18.10 31.52
N LYS A 399 39.21 -18.32 31.97
CA LYS A 399 38.19 -19.01 31.18
C LYS A 399 37.82 -18.21 29.93
N LEU A 400 37.67 -16.89 30.02
CA LEU A 400 37.38 -16.03 28.87
C LEU A 400 38.51 -16.05 27.84
N THR A 401 39.75 -16.08 28.32
CA THR A 401 40.96 -16.19 27.48
C THR A 401 40.99 -17.54 26.76
N GLU A 402 40.66 -18.64 27.45
CA GLU A 402 40.51 -19.98 26.87
C GLU A 402 39.39 -20.02 25.81
N MET A 403 38.21 -19.45 26.12
CA MET A 403 37.08 -19.37 25.19
C MET A 403 37.39 -18.55 23.93
N ALA A 404 38.21 -17.50 24.06
CA ALA A 404 38.64 -16.67 22.95
C ALA A 404 39.84 -17.26 22.17
N GLY A 405 40.45 -18.34 22.66
CA GLY A 405 41.66 -18.91 22.07
C GLY A 405 42.89 -17.99 22.19
N PHE A 406 42.94 -17.17 23.23
CA PHE A 406 44.06 -16.25 23.51
C PHE A 406 45.14 -16.93 24.34
N THR A 407 46.35 -16.37 24.32
CA THR A 407 47.42 -16.83 25.22
C THR A 407 47.18 -16.29 26.64
N PRO A 408 47.55 -17.03 27.71
CA PRO A 408 47.26 -16.64 29.10
C PRO A 408 47.78 -15.26 29.54
N ASP A 409 48.82 -14.75 28.88
CA ASP A 409 49.46 -13.46 29.20
C ASP A 409 48.79 -12.26 28.51
N GLU A 410 47.77 -12.48 27.66
CA GLU A 410 47.10 -11.39 26.94
C GLU A 410 46.11 -10.68 27.85
N GLU A 411 46.22 -9.36 27.92
CA GLU A 411 45.27 -8.53 28.66
C GLU A 411 43.97 -8.36 27.85
N ILE A 412 42.83 -8.52 28.52
CA ILE A 412 41.49 -8.36 27.93
C ILE A 412 40.70 -7.27 28.64
N GLU A 413 39.89 -6.54 27.90
CA GLU A 413 38.94 -5.54 28.40
C GLU A 413 37.53 -6.11 28.37
N LEU A 414 36.72 -5.75 29.37
CA LEU A 414 35.36 -6.24 29.54
C LEU A 414 34.39 -5.06 29.49
N TYR A 415 33.29 -5.23 28.75
CA TYR A 415 32.24 -4.25 28.58
C TYR A 415 30.88 -4.90 28.79
N GLU A 416 29.97 -4.19 29.42
CA GLU A 416 28.59 -4.61 29.58
C GLU A 416 27.75 -4.06 28.41
N GLU A 417 26.99 -4.93 27.76
CA GLU A 417 26.05 -4.53 26.71
C GLU A 417 24.66 -4.24 27.33
N ILE A 418 24.40 -2.95 27.61
CA ILE A 418 23.26 -2.49 28.42
C ILE A 418 22.05 -2.12 27.56
N LYS A 419 22.22 -1.27 26.55
CA LYS A 419 21.12 -0.68 25.77
C LYS A 419 21.56 -0.32 24.36
N PHE A 420 20.65 -0.40 23.39
CA PHE A 420 20.92 -0.05 21.98
C PHE A 420 20.14 1.18 21.53
N GLU A 421 18.84 1.24 21.86
CA GLU A 421 17.91 2.28 21.39
C GLU A 421 17.43 3.12 22.57
N PRO A 422 17.38 4.46 22.48
CA PRO A 422 17.67 5.28 21.29
C PRO A 422 19.15 5.58 21.07
N ASN A 423 20.00 5.26 22.05
CA ASN A 423 21.45 5.43 21.98
C ASN A 423 22.12 4.18 22.54
N VAL A 424 23.25 3.82 21.94
CA VAL A 424 24.09 2.70 22.39
C VAL A 424 24.69 3.02 23.75
N MET A 425 24.53 2.09 24.70
CA MET A 425 25.13 2.13 26.02
C MET A 425 25.87 0.82 26.23
N CYS A 426 27.19 0.90 26.14
CA CYS A 426 28.11 -0.19 26.39
C CYS A 426 29.23 0.30 27.30
N GLU A 427 29.24 -0.15 28.55
CA GLU A 427 30.07 0.43 29.60
C GLU A 427 31.20 -0.51 30.02
N HIS A 428 32.35 0.05 30.38
CA HIS A 428 33.49 -0.75 30.83
C HIS A 428 33.23 -1.37 32.21
N ILE A 429 33.50 -2.66 32.36
CA ILE A 429 33.32 -3.39 33.62
C ILE A 429 34.61 -3.33 34.46
N ASP A 430 34.52 -2.81 35.68
CA ASP A 430 35.64 -2.84 36.62
C ASP A 430 35.88 -4.28 37.13
N LYS A 431 37.03 -4.84 36.75
CA LYS A 431 37.45 -6.20 37.11
C LYS A 431 37.60 -6.41 38.63
N LYS A 432 37.67 -5.34 39.44
CA LYS A 432 37.86 -5.39 40.90
C LYS A 432 36.54 -5.46 41.67
N LEU A 433 35.46 -4.96 41.08
CA LEU A 433 34.12 -5.00 41.66
C LEU A 433 33.52 -6.40 41.52
N THR A 434 32.53 -6.71 42.36
CA THR A 434 31.77 -7.94 42.19
C THR A 434 30.75 -7.81 41.06
N PHE A 435 30.31 -8.93 40.48
CA PHE A 435 29.29 -8.91 39.43
C PHE A 435 28.02 -8.17 39.89
N ARG A 436 27.54 -8.46 41.11
CA ARG A 436 26.39 -7.75 41.70
C ARG A 436 26.65 -6.26 41.95
N ALA A 437 27.85 -5.87 42.37
CA ALA A 437 28.19 -4.46 42.55
C ALA A 437 28.21 -3.70 41.21
N SER A 438 28.49 -4.41 40.13
CA SER A 438 28.39 -3.91 38.75
C SER A 438 26.97 -4.01 38.17
N GLN A 439 25.97 -4.34 38.99
CA GLN A 439 24.56 -4.50 38.60
C GLN A 439 24.29 -5.61 37.56
N LEU A 440 25.23 -6.55 37.38
CA LEU A 440 25.05 -7.67 36.48
C LEU A 440 24.06 -8.70 37.06
N GLU A 441 23.14 -9.15 36.21
CA GLU A 441 22.04 -10.08 36.49
C GLU A 441 21.94 -11.19 35.43
N ASP A 442 21.02 -12.14 35.64
CA ASP A 442 20.78 -13.25 34.72
C ASP A 442 20.38 -12.71 33.33
N GLY A 443 21.08 -13.15 32.28
CA GLY A 443 20.84 -12.73 30.90
C GLY A 443 21.67 -11.54 30.42
N ASP A 444 22.55 -11.01 31.28
CA ASP A 444 23.45 -9.93 30.85
C ASP A 444 24.53 -10.44 29.90
N ILE A 445 24.92 -9.55 29.00
CA ILE A 445 25.91 -9.81 27.96
C ILE A 445 27.16 -9.02 28.30
N VAL A 446 28.26 -9.74 28.44
CA VAL A 446 29.59 -9.20 28.59
C VAL A 446 30.32 -9.32 27.25
N CYS A 447 30.56 -8.19 26.61
CA CYS A 447 31.41 -8.11 25.44
C CYS A 447 32.86 -7.95 25.90
N PHE A 448 33.81 -8.61 25.24
CA PHE A 448 35.22 -8.47 25.58
C PHE A 448 36.11 -8.50 24.34
N GLN A 449 37.29 -7.92 24.48
CA GLN A 449 38.29 -7.83 23.42
C GLN A 449 39.70 -7.85 24.01
N LYS A 450 40.72 -8.00 23.16
CA LYS A 450 42.11 -7.77 23.57
C LYS A 450 42.30 -6.28 23.88
N SER A 451 43.07 -5.99 24.93
CA SER A 451 43.52 -4.63 25.21
C SER A 451 44.36 -4.11 24.04
N PRO A 452 44.10 -2.89 23.54
CA PRO A 452 44.85 -2.32 22.43
C PRO A 452 46.33 -2.13 22.81
N LYS A 453 47.25 -2.66 21.98
CA LYS A 453 48.70 -2.47 22.17
C LYS A 453 49.09 -1.14 21.54
N ALA A 454 49.73 -0.26 22.31
CA ALA A 454 50.11 1.09 21.87
C ALA A 454 51.10 1.13 20.67
N ASP A 455 51.76 0.02 20.35
CA ASP A 455 52.86 -0.05 19.36
C ASP A 455 52.54 -0.80 18.05
N SER A 456 51.31 -1.28 17.84
CA SER A 456 50.93 -1.87 16.54
C SER A 456 50.54 -0.76 15.55
N GLY A 457 51.38 -0.47 14.56
CA GLY A 457 51.12 0.50 13.48
C GLY A 457 49.92 0.19 12.56
N THR A 458 48.99 -0.67 13.01
CA THR A 458 47.75 -1.01 12.32
C THR A 458 46.66 -0.01 12.72
N GLN A 459 46.30 0.90 11.82
CA GLN A 459 45.20 1.83 12.04
C GLN A 459 43.86 1.08 11.93
N VAL A 460 43.24 0.77 13.08
CA VAL A 460 41.93 0.11 13.14
C VAL A 460 40.83 1.16 13.18
N ARG A 461 39.76 0.96 12.40
CA ARG A 461 38.65 1.94 12.28
C ARG A 461 37.82 2.06 13.55
N TYR A 462 37.53 0.92 14.20
CA TYR A 462 36.76 0.83 15.43
C TYR A 462 37.60 0.10 16.49
N PRO A 463 38.36 0.82 17.33
CA PRO A 463 39.33 0.21 18.23
C PRO A 463 38.68 -0.54 19.40
N ASP A 464 37.45 -0.17 19.77
CA ASP A 464 36.74 -0.72 20.92
C ASP A 464 35.28 -1.10 20.61
N ILE A 465 34.71 -1.96 21.47
CA ILE A 465 33.33 -2.45 21.37
C ILE A 465 32.30 -1.30 21.35
N PRO A 466 32.34 -0.29 22.25
CA PRO A 466 31.40 0.81 22.21
C PRO A 466 31.39 1.53 20.86
N SER A 467 32.56 1.88 20.33
CA SER A 467 32.70 2.55 19.03
C SER A 467 32.16 1.69 17.88
N PHE A 468 32.40 0.38 17.90
CA PHE A 468 31.88 -0.55 16.91
C PHE A 468 30.34 -0.65 16.98
N LEU A 469 29.77 -0.78 18.17
CA LEU A 469 28.32 -0.85 18.36
C LEU A 469 27.63 0.47 17.97
N GLU A 470 28.25 1.61 18.24
CA GLU A 470 27.76 2.92 17.79
C GLU A 470 27.76 3.04 16.27
N TYR A 471 28.81 2.55 15.61
CA TYR A 471 28.83 2.43 14.15
C TYR A 471 27.67 1.57 13.66
N VAL A 472 27.50 0.36 14.21
CA VAL A 472 26.44 -0.56 13.76
C VAL A 472 25.05 0.05 13.99
N HIS A 473 24.82 0.71 15.12
CA HIS A 473 23.57 1.39 15.42
C HIS A 473 23.23 2.47 14.40
N ASN A 474 24.23 3.26 14.00
CA ASN A 474 24.07 4.36 13.08
C ASN A 474 24.19 3.95 11.62
N ARG A 475 24.65 2.73 11.31
CA ARG A 475 24.77 2.25 9.93
C ARG A 475 23.41 2.13 9.26
N GLN A 476 23.29 2.69 8.06
CA GLN A 476 22.13 2.59 7.19
C GLN A 476 22.60 2.40 5.75
N VAL A 477 22.16 1.33 5.11
CA VAL A 477 22.32 1.17 3.65
C VAL A 477 21.17 1.92 2.98
N VAL A 478 21.49 2.80 2.04
CA VAL A 478 20.52 3.60 1.29
C VAL A 478 20.63 3.31 -0.20
N HIS A 479 19.51 2.99 -0.81
CA HIS A 479 19.35 2.78 -2.25
C HIS A 479 19.04 4.11 -2.94
N PHE A 480 19.86 4.46 -3.92
CA PHE A 480 19.71 5.69 -4.69
C PHE A 480 19.11 5.42 -6.06
N ARG A 481 18.08 6.20 -6.41
CA ARG A 481 17.41 6.14 -7.71
C ARG A 481 17.47 7.49 -8.40
N SER A 482 17.79 7.51 -9.69
CA SER A 482 17.64 8.74 -10.48
C SER A 482 16.15 9.12 -10.58
N LEU A 483 15.85 10.42 -10.46
CA LEU A 483 14.48 10.93 -10.62
C LEU A 483 13.93 10.67 -12.04
N GLU A 484 14.81 10.52 -13.04
CA GLU A 484 14.43 10.13 -14.41
C GLU A 484 13.99 8.66 -14.50
N LYS A 485 14.50 7.80 -13.61
CA LYS A 485 14.25 6.35 -13.56
C LYS A 485 13.86 5.92 -12.14
N PRO A 486 12.69 6.34 -11.61
CA PRO A 486 12.36 6.19 -10.19
C PRO A 486 12.06 4.76 -9.73
N LYS A 487 12.09 3.79 -10.66
CA LYS A 487 11.81 2.37 -10.37
C LYS A 487 13.08 1.53 -10.23
N ASP A 488 14.22 2.03 -10.71
CA ASP A 488 15.45 1.25 -10.81
C ASP A 488 16.45 1.73 -9.75
N ASP A 489 16.94 0.81 -8.92
CA ASP A 489 18.05 1.08 -8.01
C ASP A 489 19.33 1.19 -8.84
N GLU A 490 19.95 2.36 -8.82
CA GLU A 490 21.14 2.63 -9.63
C GLU A 490 22.42 2.24 -8.89
N PHE A 491 22.46 2.56 -7.59
CA PHE A 491 23.52 2.14 -6.68
C PHE A 491 23.01 2.20 -5.24
N CYS A 492 23.75 1.60 -4.32
CA CYS A 492 23.52 1.74 -2.87
C CYS A 492 24.79 2.22 -2.18
N LEU A 493 24.61 2.97 -1.10
CA LEU A 493 25.71 3.46 -0.26
C LEU A 493 25.44 3.10 1.20
N GLU A 494 26.51 2.73 1.89
CA GLU A 494 26.50 2.64 3.35
C GLU A 494 26.79 4.01 3.97
N LEU A 495 25.83 4.49 4.73
CA LEU A 495 25.82 5.81 5.35
C LEU A 495 25.57 5.69 6.87
N SER A 496 25.83 6.77 7.59
CA SER A 496 25.45 6.94 8.99
C SER A 496 24.11 7.66 9.03
N LYS A 497 23.20 7.22 9.89
CA LYS A 497 21.94 7.90 10.24
C LYS A 497 22.19 9.34 10.67
N LEU A 498 23.37 9.64 11.23
CA LEU A 498 23.79 10.95 11.70
C LEU A 498 24.43 11.83 10.62
N HIS A 499 24.67 11.31 9.41
CA HIS A 499 25.21 12.13 8.32
C HIS A 499 24.28 13.30 8.02
N THR A 500 24.87 14.48 7.86
CA THR A 500 24.19 15.67 7.41
C THR A 500 23.85 15.59 5.92
N TYR A 501 23.05 16.53 5.41
CA TYR A 501 22.79 16.63 3.98
C TYR A 501 24.08 16.68 3.16
N ASP A 502 25.05 17.48 3.63
CA ASP A 502 26.34 17.69 2.96
C ASP A 502 27.18 16.41 2.93
N ASP A 503 27.22 15.65 4.03
CA ASP A 503 27.92 14.36 4.09
C ASP A 503 27.33 13.33 3.10
N VAL A 504 25.99 13.33 2.94
CA VAL A 504 25.30 12.41 2.02
C VAL A 504 25.61 12.79 0.57
N VAL A 505 25.43 14.06 0.19
CA VAL A 505 25.65 14.49 -1.20
C VAL A 505 27.12 14.39 -1.60
N GLU A 506 28.08 14.60 -0.69
CA GLU A 506 29.50 14.40 -0.98
C GLU A 506 29.80 12.96 -1.40
N ARG A 507 29.22 11.97 -0.70
CA ARG A 507 29.41 10.56 -1.03
C ARG A 507 28.69 10.18 -2.32
N VAL A 508 27.50 10.72 -2.56
CA VAL A 508 26.77 10.53 -3.82
C VAL A 508 27.55 11.14 -4.99
N ALA A 509 28.13 12.33 -4.83
CA ALA A 509 28.95 12.98 -5.85
C ALA A 509 30.17 12.15 -6.23
N ARG A 510 30.89 11.62 -5.23
CA ARG A 510 32.02 10.70 -5.46
C ARG A 510 31.60 9.45 -6.22
N GLN A 511 30.42 8.88 -5.91
CA GLN A 511 29.89 7.70 -6.60
C GLN A 511 29.51 7.99 -8.06
N LEU A 512 29.02 9.21 -8.34
CA LEU A 512 28.63 9.66 -9.68
C LEU A 512 29.81 10.25 -10.48
N GLY A 513 30.97 10.46 -9.87
CA GLY A 513 32.11 11.14 -10.50
C GLY A 513 31.88 12.64 -10.74
N LEU A 514 31.09 13.30 -9.88
CA LEU A 514 30.81 14.73 -9.96
C LEU A 514 31.80 15.54 -9.11
N ASP A 515 32.33 16.62 -9.68
CA ASP A 515 33.30 17.49 -8.99
C ASP A 515 32.66 18.37 -7.90
N ASP A 516 31.37 18.73 -8.07
CA ASP A 516 30.64 19.63 -7.18
C ASP A 516 29.42 18.94 -6.55
N PRO A 517 29.52 18.53 -5.27
CA PRO A 517 28.42 17.90 -4.55
C PRO A 517 27.19 18.78 -4.38
N ALA A 518 27.35 20.11 -4.37
CA ALA A 518 26.25 21.03 -4.17
C ALA A 518 25.24 20.99 -5.33
N LYS A 519 25.59 20.40 -6.48
CA LYS A 519 24.68 20.21 -7.62
C LYS A 519 23.74 19.03 -7.46
N ILE A 520 23.86 18.22 -6.42
CA ILE A 520 22.93 17.10 -6.20
C ILE A 520 21.73 17.60 -5.41
N ARG A 521 20.53 17.27 -5.89
CA ARG A 521 19.28 17.46 -5.15
C ARG A 521 18.67 16.13 -4.80
N LEU A 522 18.40 15.92 -3.51
CA LEU A 522 17.78 14.71 -2.98
C LEU A 522 16.27 14.87 -2.82
N THR A 523 15.52 13.78 -3.02
CA THR A 523 14.07 13.70 -2.78
C THR A 523 13.75 12.43 -2.00
N SER A 524 12.98 12.56 -0.91
CA SER A 524 12.58 11.41 -0.09
C SER A 524 11.58 10.51 -0.81
N HIS A 525 11.55 9.24 -0.41
CA HIS A 525 10.55 8.28 -0.87
C HIS A 525 9.20 8.44 -0.16
N ASN A 526 8.10 8.20 -0.90
CA ASN A 526 6.75 8.07 -0.36
C ASN A 526 6.36 6.59 -0.28
N CYS A 527 6.35 6.05 0.93
CA CYS A 527 6.05 4.65 1.22
C CYS A 527 4.62 4.20 0.82
N TYR A 528 3.65 5.11 0.69
CA TYR A 528 2.28 4.74 0.31
C TYR A 528 2.10 4.66 -1.20
N SER A 529 2.63 5.62 -1.95
CA SER A 529 2.55 5.63 -3.41
C SER A 529 3.68 4.88 -4.10
N GLN A 530 4.74 4.51 -3.36
CA GLN A 530 5.96 3.90 -3.89
C GLN A 530 6.61 4.75 -4.98
N GLN A 531 6.60 6.08 -4.79
CA GLN A 531 7.10 7.10 -5.72
C GLN A 531 7.91 8.18 -4.97
N PRO A 532 8.73 9.00 -5.64
CA PRO A 532 9.33 10.18 -5.01
C PRO A 532 8.26 11.11 -4.44
N LYS A 533 8.55 11.75 -3.30
CA LYS A 533 7.69 12.82 -2.77
C LYS A 533 7.60 13.96 -3.79
N PRO A 534 6.45 14.66 -3.89
CA PRO A 534 6.29 15.77 -4.84
C PRO A 534 7.27 16.93 -4.62
N GLN A 535 7.75 17.12 -3.38
CA GLN A 535 8.69 18.17 -3.05
C GLN A 535 10.07 17.57 -2.70
N PRO A 536 11.15 18.04 -3.35
CA PRO A 536 12.50 17.62 -2.99
C PRO A 536 12.89 18.15 -1.60
N ILE A 537 13.91 17.53 -1.02
CA ILE A 537 14.49 17.98 0.24
C ILE A 537 15.20 19.31 0.00
N ARG A 538 14.84 20.34 0.78
CA ARG A 538 15.51 21.64 0.73
C ARG A 538 16.96 21.51 1.20
N TYR A 539 17.87 22.32 0.69
CA TYR A 539 19.25 22.33 1.18
C TYR A 539 19.27 22.64 2.68
N GLN A 540 19.90 21.74 3.45
CA GLN A 540 19.93 21.78 4.92
C GLN A 540 18.53 21.92 5.56
N GLY A 541 17.47 21.44 4.88
CA GLY A 541 16.10 21.48 5.38
C GLY A 541 15.78 20.43 6.44
N VAL A 542 16.67 19.45 6.59
CA VAL A 542 16.64 18.40 7.61
C VAL A 542 18.06 18.19 8.13
N GLU A 543 18.20 17.83 9.41
CA GLU A 543 19.51 17.77 10.07
C GLU A 543 20.28 16.50 9.68
N HIS A 544 19.62 15.35 9.70
CA HIS A 544 20.29 14.06 9.56
C HIS A 544 19.64 13.15 8.50
N LEU A 545 20.41 12.18 8.01
CA LEU A 545 19.95 11.18 7.04
C LEU A 545 18.69 10.46 7.52
N LEU A 546 18.57 10.17 8.82
CA LEU A 546 17.38 9.55 9.39
C LEU A 546 16.11 10.33 9.03
N ASP A 547 16.15 11.67 9.12
CA ASP A 547 15.00 12.52 8.81
C ASP A 547 14.69 12.56 7.30
N MET A 548 15.70 12.38 6.45
CA MET A 548 15.51 12.28 5.00
C MET A 548 14.74 11.01 4.60
N LEU A 549 14.92 9.95 5.38
CA LEU A 549 14.37 8.61 5.14
C LEU A 549 13.00 8.39 5.78
N VAL A 550 12.61 9.20 6.75
CA VAL A 550 11.34 9.06 7.46
C VAL A 550 10.17 9.67 6.67
N HIS A 551 9.08 8.90 6.56
CA HIS A 551 7.79 9.38 6.08
C HIS A 551 6.69 8.93 7.06
N TYR A 552 6.12 9.90 7.78
CA TYR A 552 5.23 9.66 8.92
C TYR A 552 5.91 8.77 9.97
N ASN A 553 5.46 7.52 10.11
CA ASN A 553 5.96 6.55 11.10
C ASN A 553 6.73 5.39 10.43
N GLN A 554 7.06 5.50 9.15
CA GLN A 554 7.81 4.49 8.41
C GLN A 554 9.13 5.08 7.93
N THR A 555 10.21 4.33 8.15
CA THR A 555 11.53 4.65 7.63
C THR A 555 11.73 3.87 6.32
N SER A 556 12.05 4.58 5.25
CA SER A 556 12.46 3.98 3.97
C SER A 556 13.98 3.90 3.91
N ASP A 557 14.52 3.04 3.06
CA ASP A 557 15.94 2.98 2.69
C ASP A 557 16.20 3.57 1.30
N ILE A 558 15.22 4.28 0.70
CA ILE A 558 15.30 4.81 -0.66
C ILE A 558 15.40 6.33 -0.63
N LEU A 559 16.37 6.87 -1.38
CA LEU A 559 16.45 8.29 -1.75
C LEU A 559 16.50 8.43 -3.26
N TYR A 560 15.82 9.45 -3.76
CA TYR A 560 15.92 9.85 -5.16
C TYR A 560 16.92 10.98 -5.29
N TYR A 561 17.63 11.04 -6.41
CA TYR A 561 18.54 12.12 -6.71
C TYR A 561 18.35 12.64 -8.13
N GLU A 562 18.75 13.90 -8.33
CA GLU A 562 18.94 14.50 -9.65
C GLU A 562 20.17 15.40 -9.62
N VAL A 563 20.82 15.56 -10.78
CA VAL A 563 21.99 16.42 -10.94
C VAL A 563 21.55 17.73 -11.57
N LEU A 564 21.74 18.82 -10.84
CA LEU A 564 21.42 20.18 -11.25
C LEU A 564 22.56 20.77 -12.07
N ASP A 565 22.24 21.76 -12.89
CA ASP A 565 23.21 22.52 -13.66
C ASP A 565 23.92 23.61 -12.83
N ILE A 566 23.27 24.09 -11.76
CA ILE A 566 23.83 25.03 -10.77
C ILE A 566 23.74 24.46 -9.34
N PRO A 567 24.59 24.92 -8.40
CA PRO A 567 24.52 24.50 -7.00
C PRO A 567 23.15 24.73 -6.36
N LEU A 568 22.67 23.75 -5.59
CA LEU A 568 21.40 23.80 -4.87
C LEU A 568 21.27 24.97 -3.90
N PRO A 569 22.32 25.35 -3.12
CA PRO A 569 22.25 26.54 -2.26
C PRO A 569 21.90 27.80 -3.05
N GLU A 570 22.48 27.97 -4.24
CA GLU A 570 22.19 29.10 -5.12
C GLU A 570 20.77 28.99 -5.70
N LEU A 571 20.41 27.81 -6.22
CA LEU A 571 19.09 27.54 -6.79
C LEU A 571 17.95 27.83 -5.80
N GLN A 572 18.15 27.59 -4.51
CA GLN A 572 17.13 27.80 -3.48
C GLN A 572 16.76 29.28 -3.27
N PHE A 573 17.66 30.22 -3.60
CA PHE A 573 17.37 31.66 -3.57
C PHE A 573 16.74 32.18 -4.87
N LEU A 574 16.74 31.35 -5.90
CA LEU A 574 16.12 31.64 -7.19
C LEU A 574 14.71 31.03 -7.24
N LYS A 575 13.86 31.63 -8.07
CA LYS A 575 12.62 31.05 -8.53
C LYS A 575 12.79 30.71 -10.00
N THR A 576 12.49 29.45 -10.33
CA THR A 576 12.44 29.00 -11.73
C THR A 576 11.01 29.13 -12.21
N LEU A 577 10.78 29.86 -13.28
CA LEU A 577 9.50 29.98 -13.97
C LEU A 577 9.61 29.34 -15.35
N LYS A 578 8.66 28.48 -15.71
CA LYS A 578 8.53 27.98 -17.09
C LYS A 578 7.51 28.84 -17.82
N VAL A 579 7.98 29.65 -18.76
CA VAL A 579 7.16 30.62 -19.50
C VAL A 579 7.00 30.16 -20.94
N ALA A 580 5.77 29.91 -21.36
CA ALA A 580 5.39 29.57 -22.73
C ALA A 580 5.28 30.85 -23.56
N PHE A 581 6.30 31.12 -24.38
CA PHE A 581 6.32 32.28 -25.26
C PHE A 581 5.55 32.00 -26.56
N HIS A 582 4.59 32.88 -26.88
CA HIS A 582 3.84 32.86 -28.13
C HIS A 582 4.36 33.98 -29.02
N HIS A 583 4.92 33.61 -30.16
CA HIS A 583 5.41 34.58 -31.14
C HIS A 583 4.23 35.20 -31.90
N ALA A 584 4.34 36.49 -32.27
CA ALA A 584 3.25 37.19 -32.98
C ALA A 584 2.95 36.61 -34.38
N THR A 585 3.96 36.05 -35.06
CA THR A 585 3.84 35.56 -36.45
C THR A 585 4.09 34.06 -36.64
N LYS A 586 4.54 33.34 -35.61
CA LYS A 586 4.81 31.90 -35.70
C LYS A 586 3.82 31.18 -34.77
N GLU A 587 3.16 30.14 -35.27
CA GLU A 587 2.25 29.31 -34.46
C GLU A 587 2.98 28.41 -33.44
N GLU A 588 4.32 28.45 -33.40
CA GLU A 588 5.13 27.64 -32.50
C GLU A 588 5.24 28.28 -31.11
N VAL A 589 4.92 27.50 -30.07
CA VAL A 589 5.03 27.90 -28.67
C VAL A 589 6.30 27.29 -28.08
N VAL A 590 7.23 28.15 -27.64
CA VAL A 590 8.49 27.71 -27.03
C VAL A 590 8.47 27.97 -25.54
N ILE A 591 8.82 26.96 -24.73
CA ILE A 591 8.88 27.10 -23.28
C ILE A 591 10.29 27.50 -22.87
N HIS A 592 10.42 28.68 -22.28
CA HIS A 592 11.68 29.19 -21.74
C HIS A 592 11.71 29.02 -20.22
N SER A 593 12.81 28.49 -19.70
CA SER A 593 13.08 28.45 -18.26
C SER A 593 13.81 29.72 -17.84
N ILE A 594 13.16 30.50 -16.98
CA ILE A 594 13.66 31.76 -16.45
C ILE A 594 13.97 31.56 -14.97
N ARG A 595 15.20 31.88 -14.58
CA ARG A 595 15.68 31.76 -13.19
C ARG A 595 16.10 33.11 -12.68
N LEU A 596 15.34 33.63 -11.71
CA LEU A 596 15.56 34.96 -11.14
C LEU A 596 15.46 34.92 -9.61
N PRO A 597 16.11 35.83 -8.88
CA PRO A 597 15.93 35.97 -7.44
C PRO A 597 14.45 36.05 -7.03
N LYS A 598 14.07 35.44 -5.91
CA LYS A 598 12.65 35.40 -5.49
C LYS A 598 11.98 36.78 -5.36
N ASN A 599 12.76 37.80 -5.01
CA ASN A 599 12.29 39.19 -4.89
C ASN A 599 12.19 39.95 -6.22
N SER A 600 12.58 39.33 -7.35
CA SER A 600 12.41 39.91 -8.69
C SER A 600 10.94 40.08 -9.06
N THR A 601 10.71 40.89 -10.08
CA THR A 601 9.40 41.29 -10.56
C THR A 601 9.12 40.70 -11.94
N ILE A 602 7.87 40.78 -12.40
CA ILE A 602 7.49 40.40 -13.76
C ILE A 602 8.25 41.22 -14.82
N ALA A 603 8.61 42.47 -14.52
CA ALA A 603 9.48 43.27 -15.39
C ALA A 603 10.83 42.57 -15.62
N ASP A 604 11.44 42.04 -14.56
CA ASP A 604 12.72 41.32 -14.66
C ASP A 604 12.58 40.02 -15.47
N VAL A 605 11.44 39.32 -15.34
CA VAL A 605 11.10 38.14 -16.15
C VAL A 605 11.03 38.50 -17.63
N ILE A 606 10.37 39.61 -17.97
CA ILE A 606 10.27 40.10 -19.34
C ILE A 606 11.65 40.47 -19.89
N ILE A 607 12.48 41.16 -19.11
CA ILE A 607 13.85 41.53 -19.52
C ILE A 607 14.67 40.27 -19.82
N ASP A 608 14.66 39.27 -18.94
CA ASP A 608 15.36 38.00 -19.17
C ASP A 608 14.80 37.26 -20.40
N LEU A 609 13.47 37.20 -20.54
CA LEU A 609 12.82 36.56 -21.68
C LEU A 609 13.22 37.22 -23.00
N LYS A 610 13.27 38.56 -23.07
CA LYS A 610 13.70 39.32 -24.26
C LYS A 610 15.11 38.98 -24.72
N THR A 611 15.99 38.49 -23.84
CA THR A 611 17.33 38.03 -24.24
C THR A 611 17.34 36.62 -24.87
N LYS A 612 16.24 35.87 -24.71
CA LYS A 612 16.11 34.46 -25.11
C LYS A 612 15.17 34.24 -26.29
N VAL A 613 14.42 35.27 -26.71
CA VAL A 613 13.42 35.18 -27.77
C VAL A 613 13.71 36.19 -28.88
N ASP A 614 13.41 35.81 -30.12
CA ASP A 614 13.37 36.74 -31.25
C ASP A 614 12.01 37.45 -31.25
N LEU A 615 12.03 38.78 -31.29
CA LEU A 615 10.82 39.62 -31.32
C LEU A 615 10.52 40.09 -32.75
N SER A 616 9.25 40.36 -33.05
CA SER A 616 8.82 40.94 -34.33
C SER A 616 9.43 42.32 -34.62
N SER A 617 9.69 43.11 -33.57
CA SER A 617 10.30 44.44 -33.63
C SER A 617 11.21 44.68 -32.42
N PRO A 618 12.31 45.46 -32.57
CA PRO A 618 13.16 45.87 -31.44
C PRO A 618 12.40 46.67 -30.35
N THR A 619 11.26 47.27 -30.70
CA THR A 619 10.42 48.05 -29.77
C THR A 619 9.24 47.27 -29.21
N ALA A 620 9.09 45.98 -29.52
CA ALA A 620 7.93 45.20 -29.07
C ALA A 620 7.88 45.09 -27.54
N GLU A 621 6.70 45.36 -26.96
CA GLU A 621 6.42 45.16 -25.54
C GLU A 621 5.86 43.75 -25.32
N LEU A 622 6.24 43.13 -24.20
CA LEU A 622 5.75 41.81 -23.82
C LEU A 622 4.84 41.93 -22.61
N ARG A 623 3.81 41.09 -22.56
CA ARG A 623 3.02 40.86 -21.35
C ARG A 623 3.11 39.41 -20.91
N VAL A 624 2.99 39.19 -19.61
CA VAL A 624 2.93 37.86 -19.01
C VAL A 624 1.53 37.61 -18.47
N LEU A 625 1.00 36.44 -18.80
CA LEU A 625 -0.37 36.00 -18.57
C LEU A 625 -0.38 34.69 -17.79
N GLU A 626 -1.36 34.54 -16.92
CA GLU A 626 -1.69 33.27 -16.28
C GLU A 626 -2.84 32.60 -17.04
N VAL A 627 -2.61 31.40 -17.56
CA VAL A 627 -3.58 30.66 -18.37
C VAL A 627 -3.95 29.33 -17.69
N PHE A 628 -5.24 29.05 -17.62
CA PHE A 628 -5.79 27.80 -17.10
C PHE A 628 -6.94 27.30 -17.98
N TYR A 629 -6.89 26.04 -18.40
CA TYR A 629 -7.81 25.45 -19.39
C TYR A 629 -8.10 26.36 -20.60
N HIS A 630 -7.02 26.88 -21.21
CA HIS A 630 -7.09 27.75 -22.40
C HIS A 630 -7.82 29.10 -22.19
N LYS A 631 -8.05 29.52 -20.94
CA LYS A 631 -8.59 30.85 -20.60
C LYS A 631 -7.54 31.69 -19.88
N ILE A 632 -7.44 32.96 -20.26
CA ILE A 632 -6.62 33.95 -19.55
C ILE A 632 -7.33 34.28 -18.24
N TYR A 633 -6.68 33.96 -17.12
CA TYR A 633 -7.21 34.22 -15.78
C TYR A 633 -6.71 35.55 -15.23
N LYS A 634 -5.44 35.86 -15.49
CA LYS A 634 -4.79 37.06 -14.95
C LYS A 634 -3.74 37.58 -15.92
N ILE A 635 -3.70 38.90 -16.06
CA ILE A 635 -2.57 39.64 -16.66
C ILE A 635 -1.72 40.15 -15.52
N PHE A 636 -0.43 39.80 -15.50
CA PHE A 636 0.44 40.21 -14.40
C PHE A 636 0.92 41.65 -14.59
N PRO A 637 0.77 42.53 -13.58
CA PRO A 637 1.39 43.85 -13.63
C PRO A 637 2.90 43.74 -13.43
N LEU A 638 3.65 44.65 -14.08
CA LEU A 638 5.12 44.62 -14.13
C LEU A 638 5.82 44.60 -12.76
N HIS A 639 5.22 45.22 -11.75
CA HIS A 639 5.77 45.32 -10.40
C HIS A 639 5.43 44.12 -9.50
N GLU A 640 4.62 43.17 -9.97
CA GLU A 640 4.27 42.00 -9.17
C GLU A 640 5.50 41.13 -8.93
N LYS A 641 5.72 40.74 -7.68
CA LYS A 641 6.83 39.89 -7.28
C LYS A 641 6.60 38.47 -7.76
N ILE A 642 7.65 37.86 -8.32
CA ILE A 642 7.56 36.51 -8.85
C ILE A 642 7.36 35.46 -7.77
N GLU A 643 7.79 35.72 -6.52
CA GLU A 643 7.62 34.80 -5.39
C GLU A 643 6.19 34.29 -5.22
N ASN A 644 5.19 35.12 -5.51
CA ASN A 644 3.77 34.82 -5.29
C ASN A 644 3.12 34.02 -6.44
N ILE A 645 3.81 33.83 -7.57
CA ILE A 645 3.25 33.15 -8.75
C ILE A 645 3.20 31.64 -8.52
N ASN A 646 2.05 30.99 -8.73
CA ASN A 646 1.94 29.54 -8.59
C ASN A 646 2.01 28.85 -9.96
N ASP A 647 3.20 28.36 -10.33
CA ASP A 647 3.46 27.71 -11.63
C ASP A 647 3.28 26.18 -11.62
N GLN A 648 2.78 25.60 -10.52
CA GLN A 648 2.56 24.15 -10.43
C GLN A 648 1.28 23.68 -11.14
N TYR A 649 0.26 24.54 -11.24
CA TYR A 649 -1.04 24.22 -11.83
C TYR A 649 -1.44 25.12 -13.00
N TRP A 650 -0.77 26.28 -13.13
CA TRP A 650 -1.12 27.33 -14.07
C TRP A 650 -0.01 27.49 -15.10
N THR A 651 -0.39 27.68 -16.37
CA THR A 651 0.59 27.91 -17.43
C THR A 651 0.90 29.39 -17.50
N LEU A 652 2.17 29.76 -17.30
CA LEU A 652 2.63 31.12 -17.55
C LEU A 652 2.86 31.28 -19.05
N ARG A 653 2.13 32.19 -19.66
CA ARG A 653 2.23 32.54 -21.09
C ARG A 653 2.82 33.93 -21.21
N ALA A 654 3.77 34.12 -22.12
CA ALA A 654 4.21 35.45 -22.54
C ALA A 654 3.90 35.66 -24.01
N GLU A 655 3.49 36.86 -24.38
CA GLU A 655 3.18 37.25 -25.75
C GLU A 655 3.53 38.71 -26.01
N GLU A 656 3.73 39.03 -27.29
CA GLU A 656 3.86 40.41 -27.75
C GLU A 656 2.52 41.13 -27.65
N LEU A 657 2.55 42.36 -27.13
CA LEU A 657 1.40 43.26 -27.15
C LEU A 657 1.12 43.67 -28.61
N PRO A 658 -0.09 43.40 -29.14
CA PRO A 658 -0.50 43.89 -30.45
C PRO A 658 -0.48 45.43 -30.50
N ASP A 659 -0.18 46.03 -31.66
CA ASP A 659 -0.12 47.49 -31.81
C ASP A 659 -1.46 48.21 -31.51
N ASP A 660 -2.58 47.47 -31.46
CA ASP A 660 -3.92 47.96 -31.17
C ASP A 660 -4.34 47.92 -29.69
N GLU A 661 -3.51 47.34 -28.81
CA GLU A 661 -3.68 47.29 -27.34
C GLU A 661 -2.57 48.07 -26.61
#